data_AF-A0A7Z9GGP5-F1
#
_entry.id   AF-A0A7Z9GGP5-F1
#
_cell.length_a   1.000
_cell.length_b   1.000
_cell.length_c   1.000
_cell.angle_alpha   90.00
_cell.angle_beta   90.00
_cell.angle_gamma   90.00
#
_symmetry.space_group_name_H-M   'P 1'
#
loop_
_entity.id
_entity.type
_entity.pdbx_description
1 polymer ?
#
loop_
_entity_poly.entity_id
_entity_poly.type
_entity_poly.pdbx_seq_one_letter_code
_entity_poly.pdbx_strand_id
1 'polypeptide(L)'
;MERIRDISLTVVAILCLVTAGQQHVFAQDPTPDDTTSTGIGGDDSTASESSGDGDSSLFLYYPFEDNSNMGGMGEDNLMYLNNPSNIESNIEYDPETGQYNITQTIGDEDYRNPSYMTFEEYKEYDMDKALNEYWYQKAKAESFELERGSAPTVLDKFGLKGFSGAVDIRPQGSAELTFAIKTNKTDNPALPEKTRKTTTFDFEEKIQMSVTGSIGDKLQLTTNYNTEATFDFENKMKLEYSGDEDEIIKKIEAGNVSLPLSGSLITGSQTLFGIKTQMQFGKLMVTSVFSQEKGKKSEIDVKGGAQTSEFIIKADQYEDNKHYFLAEYFKDNYETALENLPLINSGVNITKVQVWVTSRLGQTKNTRNIVAFMALGEQETGYHDDTGFILAPYAPDSGSNNLLSELLTNYAAIRDINQVNSTMQLTPLVPAKDYEKIESARMLSNSEFKYNPLLGFISLNSALANDEVLAVAFQYTFNGETYQVGEFTNDGIAGDTTLIVKLLKSTEINTGLPTWDLMMKNIYSIGSYNVQQQGFELNIMYQDPEVGTPANYLKEGHPDYVQGIPLLKVFNLDKLNYNLDPQPDGRFDFINGVTINTSNGRVYFPVLEPFGQYLEDKITGEKDGNKDDNLTVIANKYTYKELYEMTRNDAQQEHPDKNRFSLMGQYQSSSSSEISLNAMNIPQGSVTVTAGGNKLTENVDYTIDYALGRVKIINEGILNSGTPIKISFESNTLFAIQSKTLIGSRFDYKLSKDFNVGGTILHLTERPITQKINIGDEPISNTIWGMDADYRTQVPFLTKMVDALPLISTKAPSSLTINGEFANLIPGHSRAVTKEGISYIDDFEGSRSTIDLKSISSWVLASTPLGAADAGGSVLFPEAAYTDSLVYGYNRARLAWYVIDPLFARDNSLTPDYIKDAPMQSNDYMREVLETELFPSKTRPAGQLPNLAVFDMAYYPNERGPYNYDTENVNADGTFANPEDRWGGIMRSITTNDFEATNIEFIEFWMMDP
;
A
#
# COMPACT_ATOMS: atom_id res chain seq x y z
N MET A 1 -54.33 18.64 2.98
CA MET A 1 -53.33 18.07 2.04
C MET A 1 -52.63 19.15 1.23
N GLU A 2 -53.32 20.14 0.62
CA GLU A 2 -52.65 21.25 -0.10
C GLU A 2 -51.76 22.12 0.79
N ARG A 3 -52.19 22.48 2.02
CA ARG A 3 -51.31 23.16 3.00
C ARG A 3 -50.06 22.37 3.41
N ILE A 4 -50.10 21.04 3.34
CA ILE A 4 -48.94 20.18 3.64
C ILE A 4 -48.00 20.15 2.42
N ARG A 5 -48.56 20.16 1.20
CA ARG A 5 -47.81 20.29 -0.05
C ARG A 5 -47.05 21.62 -0.12
N ASP A 6 -47.67 22.73 0.27
CA ASP A 6 -47.06 24.07 0.20
C ASP A 6 -45.93 24.26 1.23
N ILE A 7 -46.06 23.69 2.44
CA ILE A 7 -44.98 23.69 3.44
C ILE A 7 -43.82 22.78 2.98
N SER A 8 -44.13 21.61 2.41
CA SER A 8 -43.11 20.69 1.88
C SER A 8 -42.33 21.30 0.71
N LEU A 9 -42.99 22.01 -0.20
CA LEU A 9 -42.33 22.69 -1.32
C LEU A 9 -41.47 23.88 -0.86
N THR A 10 -41.86 24.56 0.22
CA THR A 10 -41.09 25.68 0.77
C THR A 10 -39.82 25.17 1.46
N VAL A 11 -39.90 24.06 2.20
CA VAL A 11 -38.72 23.41 2.81
C VAL A 11 -37.77 22.84 1.75
N VAL A 12 -38.31 22.25 0.67
CA VAL A 12 -37.50 21.76 -0.48
C VAL A 12 -36.86 22.92 -1.25
N ALA A 13 -37.54 24.05 -1.42
CA ALA A 13 -36.98 25.25 -2.06
C ALA A 13 -35.86 25.89 -1.22
N ILE A 14 -35.98 25.87 0.11
CA ILE A 14 -34.91 26.33 1.03
C ILE A 14 -33.69 25.40 0.92
N LEU A 15 -33.89 24.09 0.82
CA LEU A 15 -32.81 23.11 0.60
C LEU A 15 -32.10 23.28 -0.76
N CYS A 16 -32.82 23.69 -1.82
CA CYS A 16 -32.23 23.95 -3.14
C CYS A 16 -31.54 25.33 -3.26
N LEU A 17 -31.90 26.31 -2.44
CA LEU A 17 -31.27 27.65 -2.44
C LEU A 17 -29.98 27.69 -1.62
N VAL A 18 -29.85 26.84 -0.59
CA VAL A 18 -28.61 26.66 0.18
C VAL A 18 -27.52 25.97 -0.64
N THR A 19 -27.88 25.24 -1.71
CA THR A 19 -26.94 24.50 -2.57
C THR A 19 -26.52 25.24 -3.85
N ALA A 20 -27.07 26.42 -4.16
CA ALA A 20 -26.90 27.06 -5.48
C ALA A 20 -26.62 28.58 -5.45
N GLY A 21 -25.92 29.10 -4.43
CA GLY A 21 -25.63 30.53 -4.29
C GLY A 21 -24.27 30.97 -4.82
N GLN A 22 -24.03 30.93 -6.14
CA GLN A 22 -22.97 31.71 -6.78
C GLN A 22 -23.52 32.46 -8.00
N GLN A 23 -22.98 33.68 -8.18
CA GLN A 23 -23.14 34.62 -9.29
C GLN A 23 -24.34 35.58 -9.22
N HIS A 24 -24.07 36.82 -8.78
CA HIS A 24 -24.22 38.03 -9.59
C HIS A 24 -23.77 39.26 -8.76
N VAL A 25 -22.69 39.92 -9.20
CA VAL A 25 -22.22 41.20 -8.67
C VAL A 25 -22.72 42.31 -9.60
N PHE A 26 -23.47 43.27 -9.06
CA PHE A 26 -23.67 44.59 -9.66
C PHE A 26 -22.93 45.60 -8.81
N ALA A 27 -22.00 46.34 -9.42
CA ALA A 27 -21.29 47.46 -8.82
C ALA A 27 -22.14 48.74 -8.91
N GLN A 28 -22.19 49.51 -7.82
CA GLN A 28 -22.72 50.86 -7.79
C GLN A 28 -21.77 51.72 -6.95
N ASP A 29 -21.25 52.80 -7.53
CA ASP A 29 -20.28 53.72 -6.90
C ASP A 29 -20.85 54.47 -5.69
N PRO A 30 -20.06 54.69 -4.62
CA PRO A 30 -20.38 55.67 -3.59
C PRO A 30 -19.54 56.96 -3.72
N THR A 31 -20.22 58.09 -3.49
CA THR A 31 -19.69 59.43 -3.31
C THR A 31 -18.95 59.60 -1.96
N PRO A 32 -17.96 60.51 -1.85
CA PRO A 32 -17.21 60.72 -0.62
C PRO A 32 -17.91 61.71 0.32
N ASP A 33 -17.88 61.43 1.62
CA ASP A 33 -18.19 62.40 2.66
C ASP A 33 -17.22 62.29 3.84
N ASP A 34 -17.11 63.42 4.53
CA ASP A 34 -15.95 63.97 5.23
C ASP A 34 -15.65 63.39 6.64
N THR A 35 -14.37 63.55 7.00
CA THR A 35 -13.56 63.34 8.21
C THR A 35 -14.20 63.22 9.62
N THR A 36 -13.50 62.49 10.52
CA THR A 36 -12.82 63.08 11.72
C THR A 36 -11.91 62.09 12.48
N SER A 37 -10.86 62.64 13.08
CA SER A 37 -9.65 61.99 13.61
C SER A 37 -9.72 61.46 15.05
N THR A 38 -8.76 60.60 15.42
CA THR A 38 -7.87 60.61 16.62
C THR A 38 -7.04 59.31 16.56
N GLY A 39 -5.73 59.17 16.75
CA GLY A 39 -4.63 59.95 17.34
C GLY A 39 -3.77 58.98 18.20
N ILE A 40 -2.43 59.19 18.25
CA ILE A 40 -1.36 58.49 19.04
C ILE A 40 -0.69 57.36 18.22
N GLY A 41 0.58 57.42 17.76
CA GLY A 41 1.89 57.71 18.41
C GLY A 41 2.70 56.40 18.36
N GLY A 42 3.95 56.23 17.92
CA GLY A 42 5.10 57.05 17.56
C GLY A 42 6.33 56.21 17.97
N ASP A 43 7.21 55.80 17.05
CA ASP A 43 8.64 55.56 17.34
C ASP A 43 9.48 55.47 16.06
N ASP A 44 10.73 55.93 16.18
CA ASP A 44 11.67 56.33 15.15
C ASP A 44 12.87 55.35 15.09
N SER A 45 13.38 55.03 13.90
CA SER A 45 14.83 54.80 13.73
C SER A 45 15.27 54.93 12.26
N THR A 46 16.19 55.88 12.08
CA THR A 46 16.82 56.40 10.88
C THR A 46 17.83 55.45 10.22
N ALA A 47 17.82 55.43 8.87
CA ALA A 47 18.96 55.02 8.04
C ALA A 47 19.76 56.25 7.59
N SER A 48 21.08 56.14 7.63
CA SER A 48 22.05 57.11 7.14
C SER A 48 22.35 56.88 5.66
N GLU A 49 22.41 57.93 4.83
CA GLU A 49 23.54 58.10 3.92
C GLU A 49 23.64 59.50 3.30
N SER A 50 24.88 59.83 2.93
CA SER A 50 25.43 61.15 2.76
C SER A 50 25.36 61.68 1.33
N SER A 51 25.02 62.95 1.27
CA SER A 51 25.05 63.92 0.17
C SER A 51 26.34 64.02 -0.67
N GLY A 52 26.17 64.47 -1.92
CA GLY A 52 27.02 65.50 -2.53
C GLY A 52 26.68 65.79 -3.99
N ASP A 53 26.56 67.03 -4.49
CA ASP A 53 26.01 68.32 -4.06
C ASP A 53 25.93 69.17 -5.35
N GLY A 54 24.96 70.07 -5.48
CA GLY A 54 24.76 70.86 -6.70
C GLY A 54 23.58 71.83 -6.72
N ASP A 55 23.45 72.65 -5.66
CA ASP A 55 22.84 73.99 -5.67
C ASP A 55 21.30 74.12 -5.62
N SER A 56 20.72 73.91 -4.43
CA SER A 56 19.88 74.88 -3.73
C SER A 56 19.60 74.40 -2.30
N SER A 57 20.18 75.07 -1.32
CA SER A 57 20.07 74.70 0.09
C SER A 57 18.69 75.04 0.66
N LEU A 58 17.77 74.08 0.62
CA LEU A 58 16.51 74.09 1.38
C LEU A 58 16.47 72.80 2.22
N PHE A 59 16.72 72.93 3.51
CA PHE A 59 16.55 71.83 4.46
C PHE A 59 15.05 71.64 4.67
N LEU A 60 14.45 70.68 3.96
CA LEU A 60 13.06 70.32 4.18
C LEU A 60 12.95 69.63 5.53
N TYR A 61 12.03 70.11 6.38
CA TYR A 61 11.76 69.50 7.69
C TYR A 61 11.21 68.06 7.55
N TYR A 62 10.68 67.75 6.36
CA TYR A 62 10.28 66.42 5.91
C TYR A 62 10.90 66.20 4.52
N PRO A 63 12.00 65.44 4.40
CA PRO A 63 12.55 65.10 3.09
C PRO A 63 11.57 64.18 2.36
N PHE A 64 11.24 64.51 1.11
CA PHE A 64 10.50 63.63 0.22
C PHE A 64 11.40 63.27 -0.96
N GLU A 65 11.32 62.03 -1.41
CA GLU A 65 11.94 61.60 -2.66
C GLU A 65 11.01 61.95 -3.81
N ASP A 66 11.52 62.68 -4.79
CA ASP A 66 10.74 62.98 -6.00
C ASP A 66 10.54 61.69 -6.80
N ASN A 67 9.31 61.43 -7.27
CA ASN A 67 8.98 60.24 -8.05
C ASN A 67 9.94 60.14 -9.26
N SER A 68 10.45 58.95 -9.57
CA SER A 68 11.39 58.76 -10.69
C SER A 68 10.73 59.07 -12.06
N ASN A 69 11.55 59.27 -13.10
CA ASN A 69 11.07 59.46 -14.50
C ASN A 69 10.26 58.26 -15.06
N MET A 70 10.05 57.19 -14.28
CA MET A 70 9.28 56.01 -14.68
C MET A 70 7.76 56.15 -14.49
N GLY A 71 7.28 57.36 -14.16
CA GLY A 71 5.85 57.65 -14.19
C GLY A 71 5.03 56.88 -13.16
N GLY A 72 5.54 56.74 -11.93
CA GLY A 72 4.75 56.23 -10.83
C GLY A 72 3.53 57.12 -10.56
N MET A 73 2.37 56.51 -10.36
CA MET A 73 1.32 57.15 -9.57
C MET A 73 1.95 57.42 -8.21
N GLY A 74 2.07 58.70 -7.82
CA GLY A 74 2.61 59.03 -6.52
C GLY A 74 1.91 58.17 -5.48
N GLU A 75 2.68 57.55 -4.58
CA GLU A 75 2.12 56.82 -3.47
C GLU A 75 0.96 57.65 -2.91
N ASP A 76 -0.25 57.09 -2.86
CA ASP A 76 -1.43 57.68 -2.21
C ASP A 76 -1.17 57.69 -0.70
N ASN A 77 -0.15 58.43 -0.30
CA ASN A 77 0.24 58.68 1.05
C ASN A 77 -0.46 59.98 1.43
N LEU A 78 -1.42 59.90 2.35
CA LEU A 78 -2.25 61.02 2.80
C LEU A 78 -1.44 62.24 3.31
N MET A 79 -0.13 62.09 3.52
CA MET A 79 0.83 63.14 3.88
C MET A 79 1.31 63.97 2.67
N TYR A 80 1.23 63.45 1.44
CA TYR A 80 1.68 64.10 0.21
C TYR A 80 0.48 64.39 -0.70
N LEU A 81 0.50 65.54 -1.38
CA LEU A 81 -0.57 65.93 -2.29
C LEU A 81 -0.53 65.03 -3.54
N ASN A 82 -1.69 64.58 -4.01
CA ASN A 82 -1.80 63.86 -5.27
C ASN A 82 -1.23 64.69 -6.43
N ASN A 83 -0.69 64.01 -7.44
CA ASN A 83 -0.30 64.68 -8.68
C ASN A 83 -1.51 65.46 -9.24
N PRO A 84 -1.32 66.73 -9.63
CA PRO A 84 -2.42 67.52 -10.17
C PRO A 84 -2.93 66.90 -11.46
N SER A 85 -4.24 66.97 -11.67
CA SER A 85 -4.96 66.22 -12.73
C SER A 85 -4.59 66.61 -14.16
N ASN A 86 -3.72 67.60 -14.34
CA ASN A 86 -3.20 68.04 -15.63
C ASN A 86 -1.86 67.36 -16.00
N ILE A 87 -1.37 66.42 -15.19
CA ILE A 87 -0.24 65.54 -15.53
C ILE A 87 -0.80 64.22 -16.06
N GLU A 88 -0.50 63.88 -17.31
CA GLU A 88 -0.87 62.61 -17.93
C GLU A 88 0.37 61.75 -18.14
N SER A 89 0.34 60.48 -17.71
CA SER A 89 1.41 59.50 -17.99
C SER A 89 0.96 58.59 -19.14
N ASN A 90 1.74 58.48 -20.21
CA ASN A 90 1.48 57.60 -21.35
C ASN A 90 2.63 56.61 -21.56
N ILE A 91 2.28 55.36 -21.89
CA ILE A 91 3.25 54.30 -22.18
C ILE A 91 2.98 53.82 -23.61
N GLU A 92 3.94 53.99 -24.50
CA GLU A 92 3.84 53.62 -25.91
C GLU A 92 4.95 52.64 -26.28
N TYR A 93 4.59 51.54 -26.95
CA TYR A 93 5.57 50.58 -27.45
C TYR A 93 6.18 51.07 -28.75
N ASP A 94 7.51 51.16 -28.80
CA ASP A 94 8.26 51.47 -30.01
C ASP A 94 8.69 50.19 -30.74
N PRO A 95 8.09 49.87 -31.91
CA PRO A 95 8.40 48.65 -32.65
C PRO A 95 9.79 48.65 -33.32
N GLU A 96 10.46 49.81 -33.47
CA GLU A 96 11.79 49.87 -34.07
C GLU A 96 12.89 49.56 -33.04
N THR A 97 12.73 50.03 -31.81
CA THR A 97 13.71 49.83 -30.72
C THR A 97 13.36 48.64 -29.81
N GLY A 98 12.11 48.16 -29.83
CA GLY A 98 11.61 47.09 -28.97
C GLY A 98 11.45 47.52 -27.50
N GLN A 99 11.42 48.83 -27.24
CA GLN A 99 11.32 49.42 -25.90
C GLN A 99 9.94 50.02 -25.66
N TYR A 100 9.56 50.15 -24.39
CA TYR A 100 8.36 50.87 -23.95
C TYR A 100 8.77 52.27 -23.52
N ASN A 101 8.25 53.27 -24.23
CA ASN A 101 8.50 54.69 -24.01
C ASN A 101 7.47 55.22 -23.01
N ILE A 102 7.95 55.67 -21.85
CA ILE A 102 7.12 56.25 -20.80
C ILE A 102 7.30 57.77 -20.85
N THR A 103 6.20 58.48 -21.09
CA THR A 103 6.16 59.94 -21.20
C THR A 103 5.20 60.50 -20.16
N GLN A 104 5.54 61.64 -19.55
CA GLN A 104 4.65 62.38 -18.66
C GLN A 104 4.47 63.78 -19.21
N THR A 105 3.25 64.17 -19.54
CA THR A 105 2.96 65.45 -20.19
C THR A 105 2.11 66.35 -19.30
N ILE A 106 2.32 67.67 -19.39
CA ILE A 106 1.39 68.69 -18.92
C ILE A 106 0.89 69.45 -20.15
N GLY A 107 -0.33 69.14 -20.59
CA GLY A 107 -0.82 69.59 -21.89
C GLY A 107 0.01 68.98 -23.02
N ASP A 108 0.60 69.83 -23.87
CA ASP A 108 1.40 69.41 -25.04
C ASP A 108 2.92 69.37 -24.75
N GLU A 109 3.36 69.70 -23.53
CA GLU A 109 4.78 69.70 -23.17
C GLU A 109 5.13 68.57 -22.20
N ASP A 110 6.29 67.94 -22.41
CA ASP A 110 6.83 66.94 -21.51
C ASP A 110 7.15 67.57 -20.15
N TYR A 111 6.47 67.10 -19.11
CA TYR A 111 6.74 67.47 -17.73
C TYR A 111 8.12 66.99 -17.29
N ARG A 112 8.56 65.84 -17.81
CA ARG A 112 9.86 65.18 -17.52
C ARG A 112 10.43 64.47 -18.73
N ASN A 113 11.73 64.19 -18.67
CA ASN A 113 12.41 63.42 -19.70
C ASN A 113 11.77 62.02 -19.82
N PRO A 114 11.47 61.55 -21.05
CA PRO A 114 10.98 60.20 -21.27
C PRO A 114 11.92 59.15 -20.68
N SER A 115 11.35 58.07 -20.17
CA SER A 115 12.10 56.88 -19.75
C SER A 115 11.76 55.69 -20.64
N TYR A 116 12.69 54.73 -20.71
CA TYR A 116 12.63 53.60 -21.61
C TYR A 116 12.77 52.32 -20.80
N MET A 117 11.87 51.37 -21.02
CA MET A 117 11.96 50.03 -20.45
C MET A 117 12.11 48.99 -21.55
N THR A 118 12.95 47.99 -21.32
CA THR A 118 12.91 46.75 -22.12
C THR A 118 11.61 45.99 -21.84
N PHE A 119 11.26 45.01 -22.69
CA PHE A 119 10.07 44.18 -22.46
C PHE A 119 10.08 43.46 -21.11
N GLU A 120 11.24 42.95 -20.64
CA GLU A 120 11.29 42.25 -19.36
C GLU A 120 11.12 43.22 -18.17
N GLU A 121 11.75 44.40 -18.24
CA GLU A 121 11.57 45.46 -17.22
C GLU A 121 10.14 45.98 -17.18
N TYR A 122 9.48 46.17 -18.34
CA TYR A 122 8.08 46.58 -18.40
C TYR A 122 7.15 45.52 -17.82
N LYS A 123 7.42 44.23 -18.11
CA LYS A 123 6.64 43.11 -17.57
C LYS A 123 6.79 43.00 -16.05
N GLU A 124 8.00 43.16 -15.50
CA GLU A 124 8.21 43.22 -14.06
C GLU A 124 7.48 44.42 -13.43
N TYR A 125 7.59 45.60 -14.05
CA TYR A 125 6.89 46.81 -13.61
C TYR A 125 5.36 46.65 -13.59
N ASP A 126 4.76 46.10 -14.66
CA ASP A 126 3.32 45.87 -14.75
C ASP A 126 2.84 44.82 -13.73
N MET A 127 3.63 43.77 -13.51
CA MET A 127 3.35 42.75 -12.51
C MET A 127 3.39 43.32 -11.10
N ASP A 128 4.41 44.10 -10.74
CA ASP A 128 4.54 44.73 -9.43
C ASP A 128 3.43 45.76 -9.19
N LYS A 129 3.09 46.55 -10.21
CA LYS A 129 1.97 47.50 -10.16
C LYS A 129 0.65 46.76 -9.91
N ALA A 130 0.35 45.71 -10.67
CA ALA A 130 -0.87 44.93 -10.51
C ALA A 130 -0.96 44.26 -9.13
N LEU A 131 0.17 43.78 -8.60
CA LEU A 131 0.25 43.15 -7.29
C LEU A 131 0.01 44.18 -6.18
N ASN A 132 0.62 45.36 -6.26
CA ASN A 132 0.39 46.47 -5.33
C ASN A 132 -1.05 46.98 -5.38
N GLU A 133 -1.63 47.13 -6.57
CA GLU A 133 -3.02 47.55 -6.74
C GLU A 133 -3.99 46.51 -6.16
N TYR A 134 -3.71 45.22 -6.35
CA TYR A 134 -4.45 44.12 -5.72
C TYR A 134 -4.38 44.20 -4.19
N TRP A 135 -3.19 44.38 -3.61
CA TRP A 135 -3.03 44.49 -2.15
C TRP A 135 -3.69 45.75 -1.59
N TYR A 136 -3.61 46.88 -2.31
CA TYR A 136 -4.30 48.10 -1.95
C TYR A 136 -5.82 47.90 -1.94
N GLN A 137 -6.38 47.28 -2.99
CA GLN A 137 -7.82 46.96 -3.03
C GLN A 137 -8.23 45.99 -1.91
N LYS A 138 -7.40 44.97 -1.62
CA LYS A 138 -7.63 44.01 -0.54
C LYS A 138 -7.57 44.66 0.85
N ALA A 139 -6.60 45.53 1.11
CA ALA A 139 -6.48 46.28 2.35
C ALA A 139 -7.67 47.25 2.54
N LYS A 140 -8.14 47.87 1.45
CA LYS A 140 -9.35 48.71 1.46
C LYS A 140 -10.61 47.88 1.75
N ALA A 141 -10.69 46.66 1.22
CA ALA A 141 -11.76 45.72 1.56
C ALA A 141 -11.69 45.23 3.02
N GLU A 142 -10.50 44.99 3.57
CA GLU A 142 -10.31 44.66 5.00
C GLU A 142 -10.63 45.84 5.92
N SER A 143 -10.40 47.09 5.49
CA SER A 143 -10.83 48.27 6.26
C SER A 143 -12.35 48.37 6.39
N PHE A 144 -13.10 47.81 5.43
CA PHE A 144 -14.56 47.64 5.52
C PHE A 144 -14.98 46.57 6.56
N GLU A 145 -14.09 45.63 6.91
CA GLU A 145 -14.33 44.67 8.00
C GLU A 145 -14.09 45.28 9.40
N LEU A 146 -13.31 46.37 9.53
CA LEU A 146 -13.12 47.07 10.80
C LEU A 146 -14.34 47.91 11.22
N GLU A 147 -15.28 48.20 10.31
CA GLU A 147 -16.59 48.81 10.60
C GLU A 147 -17.65 47.78 11.09
N ARG A 148 -17.22 46.65 11.67
CA ARG A 148 -18.08 45.64 12.35
C ARG A 148 -18.65 46.12 13.70
N GLY A 149 -19.15 47.35 13.77
CA GLY A 149 -19.96 47.85 14.89
C GLY A 149 -21.44 47.45 14.82
N SER A 150 -21.91 46.98 13.66
CA SER A 150 -23.29 46.55 13.47
C SER A 150 -23.36 45.41 12.46
N ALA A 151 -23.57 44.19 12.97
CA ALA A 151 -23.91 43.05 12.14
C ALA A 151 -25.13 43.42 11.26
N PRO A 152 -25.08 43.28 9.93
CA PRO A 152 -26.24 43.51 9.09
C PRO A 152 -27.28 42.44 9.42
N THR A 153 -28.44 42.86 9.93
CA THR A 153 -29.61 42.00 10.05
C THR A 153 -30.08 41.62 8.66
N VAL A 154 -29.66 40.45 8.18
CA VAL A 154 -30.09 39.88 6.90
C VAL A 154 -31.51 39.33 7.05
N LEU A 155 -32.48 40.22 7.23
CA LEU A 155 -33.90 39.82 7.34
C LEU A 155 -34.55 39.65 5.95
N ASP A 156 -34.06 40.33 4.91
CA ASP A 156 -34.80 40.46 3.64
C ASP A 156 -34.23 39.68 2.44
N LYS A 157 -32.98 39.20 2.47
CA LYS A 157 -32.37 38.48 1.31
C LYS A 157 -32.64 36.97 1.26
N PHE A 158 -33.18 36.36 2.32
CA PHE A 158 -33.39 34.90 2.40
C PHE A 158 -34.85 34.44 2.18
N GLY A 159 -35.77 35.35 1.84
CA GLY A 159 -37.16 34.97 1.48
C GLY A 159 -37.99 34.33 2.62
N LEU A 160 -37.54 34.42 3.87
CA LEU A 160 -38.19 33.78 5.04
C LEU A 160 -39.37 34.61 5.58
N LYS A 161 -40.38 34.90 4.75
CA LYS A 161 -41.66 35.51 5.18
C LYS A 161 -42.57 34.48 5.88
N GLY A 162 -42.11 33.93 7.01
CA GLY A 162 -42.86 32.94 7.79
C GLY A 162 -42.31 32.62 9.18
N PHE A 163 -41.08 33.07 9.50
CA PHE A 163 -40.44 32.80 10.78
C PHE A 163 -40.28 34.12 11.55
N SER A 164 -41.03 34.32 12.62
CA SER A 164 -40.85 35.44 13.54
C SER A 164 -39.83 35.05 14.61
N GLY A 165 -38.60 35.57 14.53
CA GLY A 165 -37.56 35.33 15.55
C GLY A 165 -36.21 35.92 15.17
N ALA A 166 -35.36 36.17 16.17
CA ALA A 166 -33.99 36.61 15.96
C ALA A 166 -33.15 35.47 15.33
N VAL A 167 -32.31 35.80 14.36
CA VAL A 167 -31.34 34.88 13.76
C VAL A 167 -30.01 35.12 14.46
N ASP A 168 -29.52 34.12 15.19
CA ASP A 168 -28.21 34.11 15.84
C ASP A 168 -27.35 33.03 15.16
N ILE A 169 -26.47 33.43 14.23
CA ILE A 169 -25.54 32.53 13.55
C ILE A 169 -24.13 32.95 13.95
N ARG A 170 -23.37 32.02 14.52
CA ARG A 170 -22.02 32.23 15.03
C ARG A 170 -21.03 31.37 14.24
N PRO A 171 -20.47 31.88 13.13
CA PRO A 171 -19.35 31.24 12.47
C PRO A 171 -18.08 31.43 13.31
N GLN A 172 -17.28 30.38 13.41
CA GLN A 172 -15.99 30.35 14.08
C GLN A 172 -14.99 29.60 13.18
N GLY A 173 -13.73 29.99 13.22
CA GLY A 173 -12.67 29.35 12.44
C GLY A 173 -11.95 30.31 11.49
N SER A 174 -11.28 29.75 10.49
CA SER A 174 -10.46 30.48 9.51
C SER A 174 -10.70 29.94 8.10
N ALA A 175 -10.53 30.79 7.09
CA ALA A 175 -10.46 30.40 5.70
C ALA A 175 -9.23 31.05 5.08
N GLU A 176 -8.32 30.25 4.55
CA GLU A 176 -7.10 30.68 3.88
C GLU A 176 -7.16 30.24 2.42
N LEU A 177 -6.86 31.18 1.52
CA LEU A 177 -6.75 30.95 0.08
C LEU A 177 -5.33 31.31 -0.32
N THR A 178 -4.58 30.35 -0.84
CA THR A 178 -3.23 30.54 -1.34
C THR A 178 -3.24 30.49 -2.86
N PHE A 179 -2.73 31.56 -3.48
CA PHE A 179 -2.53 31.66 -4.92
C PHE A 179 -1.02 31.75 -5.16
N ALA A 180 -0.46 30.78 -5.89
CA ALA A 180 0.96 30.74 -6.18
C ALA A 180 1.22 30.40 -7.65
N ILE A 181 2.31 30.90 -8.21
CA ILE A 181 2.82 30.46 -9.51
C ILE A 181 4.10 29.67 -9.24
N LYS A 182 4.03 28.35 -9.34
CA LYS A 182 5.17 27.44 -9.12
C LYS A 182 5.87 27.21 -10.46
N THR A 183 7.14 27.61 -10.58
CA THR A 183 7.99 27.29 -11.74
C THR A 183 9.07 26.30 -11.32
N ASN A 184 8.99 25.09 -11.84
CA ASN A 184 10.00 24.05 -11.64
C ASN A 184 10.91 23.99 -12.86
N LYS A 185 12.22 24.13 -12.64
CA LYS A 185 13.24 23.94 -13.68
C LYS A 185 14.16 22.78 -13.29
N THR A 186 14.36 21.85 -14.21
CA THR A 186 15.33 20.76 -14.09
C THR A 186 16.28 20.78 -15.26
N ASP A 187 17.57 20.78 -14.99
CA ASP A 187 18.62 20.78 -16.03
C ASP A 187 19.01 19.34 -16.45
N ASN A 188 18.15 18.35 -16.19
CA ASN A 188 18.40 16.96 -16.61
C ASN A 188 18.36 16.85 -18.15
N PRO A 189 19.48 16.56 -18.82
CA PRO A 189 19.53 16.51 -20.27
C PRO A 189 18.74 15.33 -20.87
N ALA A 190 18.41 14.31 -20.06
CA ALA A 190 17.60 13.18 -20.50
C ALA A 190 16.12 13.55 -20.73
N LEU A 191 15.67 14.70 -20.22
CA LEU A 191 14.31 15.20 -20.44
C LEU A 191 14.27 16.11 -21.68
N PRO A 192 13.16 16.10 -22.45
CA PRO A 192 12.86 17.10 -23.47
C PRO A 192 12.99 18.55 -22.96
N GLU A 193 13.51 19.45 -23.80
CA GLU A 193 13.71 20.86 -23.42
C GLU A 193 12.42 21.53 -22.92
N LYS A 194 11.28 21.17 -23.53
CA LYS A 194 9.96 21.69 -23.13
C LYS A 194 9.52 21.24 -21.75
N THR A 195 9.92 20.05 -21.30
CA THR A 195 9.52 19.50 -19.99
C THR A 195 10.52 19.85 -18.89
N ARG A 196 11.69 20.37 -19.24
CA ARG A 196 12.69 20.88 -18.30
C ARG A 196 12.24 22.12 -17.53
N LYS A 197 11.31 22.93 -18.06
CA LYS A 197 10.72 24.07 -17.35
C LYS A 197 9.20 23.98 -17.38
N THR A 198 8.58 23.74 -16.23
CA THR A 198 7.12 23.71 -16.08
C THR A 198 6.68 24.81 -15.13
N THR A 199 5.73 25.62 -15.56
CA THR A 199 5.11 26.67 -14.75
C THR A 199 3.64 26.31 -14.55
N THR A 200 3.24 26.16 -13.29
CA THR A 200 1.87 25.79 -12.90
C THR A 200 1.31 26.85 -11.97
N PHE A 201 0.08 27.29 -12.24
CA PHE A 201 -0.71 28.04 -11.27
C PHE A 201 -1.20 27.06 -10.20
N ASP A 202 -0.96 27.41 -8.95
CA ASP A 202 -1.28 26.62 -7.79
C ASP A 202 -2.28 27.38 -6.93
N PHE A 203 -3.40 26.70 -6.66
CA PHE A 203 -4.51 27.25 -5.90
C PHE A 203 -4.83 26.26 -4.78
N GLU A 204 -4.58 26.69 -3.54
CA GLU A 204 -4.86 25.89 -2.35
C GLU A 204 -5.92 26.60 -1.49
N GLU A 205 -6.95 25.85 -1.08
CA GLU A 205 -8.05 26.32 -0.23
C GLU A 205 -8.05 25.58 1.11
N LYS A 206 -7.87 26.32 2.20
CA LYS A 206 -7.85 25.82 3.57
C LYS A 206 -8.98 26.46 4.38
N ILE A 207 -10.17 25.87 4.32
CA ILE A 207 -11.30 26.28 5.14
C ILE A 207 -11.36 25.39 6.37
N GLN A 208 -11.31 25.99 7.54
CA GLN A 208 -11.61 25.36 8.83
C GLN A 208 -12.70 26.18 9.50
N MET A 209 -13.96 25.79 9.32
CA MET A 209 -15.12 26.57 9.75
C MET A 209 -16.07 25.71 10.57
N SER A 210 -16.43 26.19 11.76
CA SER A 210 -17.55 25.68 12.55
C SER A 210 -18.62 26.77 12.67
N VAL A 211 -19.84 26.47 12.25
CA VAL A 211 -20.97 27.39 12.38
C VAL A 211 -22.02 26.76 13.29
N THR A 212 -22.37 27.46 14.36
CA THR A 212 -23.54 27.12 15.18
C THR A 212 -24.51 28.28 15.14
N GLY A 213 -25.78 28.02 14.85
CA GLY A 213 -26.79 29.07 14.85
C GLY A 213 -28.18 28.57 15.18
N SER A 214 -28.99 29.47 15.72
CA SER A 214 -30.42 29.31 15.93
C SER A 214 -31.18 30.37 15.13
N ILE A 215 -32.15 29.94 14.34
CA ILE A 215 -33.06 30.81 13.58
C ILE A 215 -34.41 30.77 14.30
N GLY A 216 -34.70 31.81 15.08
CA GLY A 216 -35.82 31.83 16.01
C GLY A 216 -35.75 30.71 17.05
N ASP A 217 -36.90 30.22 17.49
CA ASP A 217 -37.00 29.23 18.58
C ASP A 217 -37.05 27.77 18.07
N LYS A 218 -37.16 27.56 16.76
CA LYS A 218 -37.50 26.24 16.17
C LYS A 218 -36.42 25.63 15.31
N LEU A 219 -35.50 26.42 14.74
CA LEU A 219 -34.52 25.93 13.77
C LEU A 219 -33.11 26.10 14.32
N GLN A 220 -32.32 25.02 14.33
CA GLN A 220 -30.95 24.97 14.78
C GLN A 220 -30.04 24.43 13.67
N LEU A 221 -28.97 25.14 13.38
CA LEU A 221 -27.93 24.76 12.41
C LEU A 221 -26.62 24.52 13.16
N THR A 222 -26.03 23.35 12.93
CA THR A 222 -24.68 23.02 13.38
C THR A 222 -23.91 22.47 12.19
N THR A 223 -22.86 23.15 11.74
CA THR A 223 -21.95 22.65 10.71
C THR A 223 -20.49 22.78 11.14
N ASN A 224 -19.71 21.78 10.77
CA ASN A 224 -18.27 21.75 10.87
C ASN A 224 -17.73 21.33 9.50
N TYR A 225 -16.89 22.15 8.91
CA TYR A 225 -16.32 21.95 7.59
C TYR A 225 -14.83 22.26 7.63
N ASN A 226 -14.03 21.27 7.28
CA ASN A 226 -12.58 21.34 7.21
C ASN A 226 -12.12 20.74 5.87
N THR A 227 -11.48 21.56 5.02
CA THR A 227 -10.92 21.09 3.74
C THR A 227 -9.63 20.29 3.92
N GLU A 228 -8.96 20.44 5.06
CA GLU A 228 -7.79 19.63 5.46
C GLU A 228 -8.19 18.41 6.31
N ALA A 229 -9.48 18.13 6.45
CA ALA A 229 -9.95 16.92 7.12
C ALA A 229 -9.37 15.69 6.40
N THR A 230 -8.69 14.84 7.15
CA THR A 230 -8.19 13.57 6.58
C THR A 230 -9.36 12.62 6.26
N PHE A 231 -10.53 12.83 6.87
CA PHE A 231 -11.71 11.98 6.70
C PHE A 231 -12.99 12.77 6.46
N ASP A 232 -13.79 12.33 5.48
CA ASP A 232 -15.08 12.95 5.12
C ASP A 232 -16.09 13.01 6.27
N PHE A 233 -16.02 12.10 7.25
CA PHE A 233 -16.95 12.09 8.39
C PHE A 233 -16.68 13.18 9.42
N GLU A 234 -15.54 13.85 9.35
CA GLU A 234 -15.23 15.04 10.17
C GLU A 234 -16.06 16.24 9.73
N ASN A 235 -16.39 16.28 8.43
CA ASN A 235 -17.28 17.25 7.83
C ASN A 235 -18.73 16.91 8.18
N LYS A 236 -19.30 17.66 9.14
CA LYS A 236 -20.65 17.44 9.66
C LYS A 236 -21.54 18.63 9.35
N MET A 237 -22.76 18.35 8.94
CA MET A 237 -23.80 19.35 8.79
C MET A 237 -25.08 18.79 9.37
N LYS A 238 -25.68 19.47 10.34
CA LYS A 238 -26.97 19.10 10.93
C LYS A 238 -27.86 20.32 10.96
N LEU A 239 -29.01 20.22 10.31
CA LEU A 239 -30.11 21.17 10.43
C LEU A 239 -31.25 20.48 11.19
N GLU A 240 -31.67 21.06 12.30
CA GLU A 240 -32.72 20.53 13.16
C GLU A 240 -33.87 21.52 13.29
N TYR A 241 -35.08 21.09 12.93
CA TYR A 241 -36.33 21.76 13.27
C TYR A 241 -36.99 21.04 14.45
N SER A 242 -37.35 21.77 15.49
CA SER A 242 -38.12 21.28 16.64
C SER A 242 -39.49 21.95 16.68
N GLY A 243 -40.54 21.14 16.65
CA GLY A 243 -41.92 21.61 16.78
C GLY A 243 -42.38 21.70 18.24
N ASP A 244 -43.40 22.51 18.49
CA ASP A 244 -43.96 22.70 19.84
C ASP A 244 -44.70 21.45 20.35
N GLU A 245 -45.05 21.42 21.64
CA GLU A 245 -45.74 20.30 22.29
C GLU A 245 -47.07 19.91 21.61
N ASP A 246 -47.76 20.86 20.97
CA ASP A 246 -49.05 20.63 20.29
C ASP A 246 -48.91 20.31 18.79
N GLU A 247 -47.71 20.39 18.21
CA GLU A 247 -47.50 20.13 16.77
C GLU A 247 -47.41 18.63 16.46
N ILE A 248 -47.94 18.22 15.29
CA ILE A 248 -47.80 16.82 14.81
C ILE A 248 -46.34 16.51 14.50
N ILE A 249 -45.65 17.44 13.82
CA ILE A 249 -44.23 17.30 13.50
C ILE A 249 -43.46 17.65 14.76
N LYS A 250 -42.77 16.68 15.35
CA LYS A 250 -41.94 16.89 16.55
C LYS A 250 -40.52 17.28 16.20
N LYS A 251 -39.95 16.63 15.18
CA LYS A 251 -38.58 16.90 14.76
C LYS A 251 -38.39 16.65 13.28
N ILE A 252 -37.63 17.52 12.59
CA ILE A 252 -37.07 17.25 11.27
C ILE A 252 -35.57 17.49 11.37
N GLU A 253 -34.76 16.49 11.05
CA GLU A 253 -33.30 16.60 10.99
C GLU A 253 -32.87 16.40 9.53
N ALA A 254 -31.94 17.21 9.04
CA ALA A 254 -31.32 17.07 7.73
C ALA A 254 -29.78 17.16 7.83
N GLY A 255 -29.08 16.40 6.98
CA GLY A 255 -27.63 16.22 7.03
C GLY A 255 -27.25 15.00 7.88
N ASN A 256 -26.31 15.12 8.81
CA ASN A 256 -25.92 14.04 9.72
C ASN A 256 -27.05 13.74 10.72
N VAL A 257 -27.68 12.57 10.57
CA VAL A 257 -28.77 12.08 11.40
C VAL A 257 -28.40 10.72 12.00
N SER A 258 -29.14 10.32 13.03
CA SER A 258 -29.03 8.98 13.62
C SER A 258 -30.41 8.38 13.82
N LEU A 259 -30.51 7.06 13.68
CA LEU A 259 -31.72 6.29 13.93
C LEU A 259 -31.46 5.25 15.02
N PRO A 260 -31.29 5.64 16.29
CA PRO A 260 -31.26 4.68 17.37
C PRO A 260 -32.61 3.95 17.45
N LEU A 261 -32.57 2.62 17.47
CA LEU A 261 -33.73 1.76 17.67
C LEU A 261 -33.57 1.05 19.02
N SER A 262 -34.68 0.84 19.73
CA SER A 262 -34.67 0.20 21.06
C SER A 262 -34.51 -1.32 21.01
N GLY A 263 -34.72 -1.94 19.84
CA GLY A 263 -34.66 -3.38 19.67
C GLY A 263 -33.24 -3.94 19.62
N SER A 264 -33.08 -5.17 20.08
CA SER A 264 -31.84 -5.96 19.95
C SER A 264 -31.71 -6.64 18.59
N LEU A 265 -32.82 -7.06 17.97
CA LEU A 265 -32.83 -7.75 16.68
C LEU A 265 -32.72 -6.81 15.47
N ILE A 266 -33.31 -5.61 15.57
CA ILE A 266 -33.22 -4.57 14.52
C ILE A 266 -32.51 -3.36 15.12
N THR A 267 -31.21 -3.25 14.83
CA THR A 267 -30.38 -2.12 15.25
C THR A 267 -30.32 -1.08 14.13
N GLY A 268 -30.62 0.19 14.43
CA GLY A 268 -30.47 1.26 13.46
C GLY A 268 -29.06 1.86 13.48
N SER A 269 -28.69 2.61 12.44
CA SER A 269 -27.36 3.20 12.27
C SER A 269 -27.24 4.55 13.00
N GLN A 270 -26.04 4.83 13.51
CA GLN A 270 -25.69 6.11 14.13
C GLN A 270 -25.06 7.11 13.16
N THR A 271 -24.60 6.65 11.98
CA THR A 271 -23.85 7.48 11.03
C THR A 271 -24.56 7.58 9.67
N LEU A 272 -25.65 8.35 9.65
CA LEU A 272 -26.46 8.56 8.46
C LEU A 272 -26.32 9.99 7.94
N PHE A 273 -26.31 10.18 6.63
CA PHE A 273 -26.43 11.49 6.00
C PHE A 273 -27.72 11.56 5.16
N GLY A 274 -28.70 12.33 5.59
CA GLY A 274 -30.00 12.42 4.92
C GLY A 274 -31.04 13.19 5.72
N ILE A 275 -32.29 12.76 5.61
CA ILE A 275 -33.43 13.41 6.26
C ILE A 275 -34.08 12.42 7.23
N LYS A 276 -34.30 12.87 8.47
CA LYS A 276 -35.07 12.15 9.49
C LYS A 276 -36.25 13.00 9.94
N THR A 277 -37.41 12.39 10.07
CA THR A 277 -38.64 13.07 10.50
C THR A 277 -39.29 12.30 11.64
N GLN A 278 -39.67 13.00 12.71
CA GLN A 278 -40.43 12.46 13.82
C GLN A 278 -41.80 13.14 13.89
N MET A 279 -42.86 12.34 13.81
CA MET A 279 -44.24 12.80 13.86
C MET A 279 -44.99 12.09 14.99
N GLN A 280 -45.84 12.80 15.72
CA GLN A 280 -46.64 12.24 16.79
C GLN A 280 -48.14 12.40 16.49
N PHE A 281 -48.83 11.27 16.34
CA PHE A 281 -50.27 11.17 16.16
C PHE A 281 -50.90 10.61 17.44
N GLY A 282 -51.15 11.49 18.41
CA GLY A 282 -51.65 11.10 19.73
C GLY A 282 -50.66 10.20 20.48
N LYS A 283 -50.98 8.90 20.58
CA LYS A 283 -50.16 7.87 21.23
C LYS A 283 -49.18 7.17 20.29
N LEU A 284 -49.28 7.40 18.98
CA LEU A 284 -48.40 6.85 17.96
C LEU A 284 -47.29 7.85 17.61
N MET A 285 -46.03 7.46 17.78
CA MET A 285 -44.88 8.20 17.26
C MET A 285 -44.36 7.47 16.02
N VAL A 286 -44.17 8.21 14.93
CA VAL A 286 -43.63 7.72 13.67
C VAL A 286 -42.31 8.40 13.42
N THR A 287 -41.22 7.64 13.35
CA THR A 287 -39.88 8.12 13.00
C THR A 287 -39.51 7.53 11.65
N SER A 288 -39.34 8.38 10.64
CA SER A 288 -38.92 7.96 9.30
C SER A 288 -37.55 8.53 8.97
N VAL A 289 -36.75 7.76 8.22
CA VAL A 289 -35.44 8.18 7.72
C VAL A 289 -35.30 7.87 6.23
N PHE A 290 -34.69 8.79 5.51
CA PHE A 290 -34.22 8.59 4.14
C PHE A 290 -32.79 9.13 4.08
N SER A 291 -31.81 8.25 4.00
CA SER A 291 -30.42 8.62 4.20
C SER A 291 -29.43 7.74 3.46
N GLN A 292 -28.23 8.25 3.26
CA GLN A 292 -27.07 7.44 2.94
C GLN A 292 -26.39 6.98 4.24
N GLU A 293 -26.19 5.69 4.41
CA GLU A 293 -25.40 5.13 5.52
C GLU A 293 -23.90 5.25 5.20
N LYS A 294 -23.13 5.80 6.15
CA LYS A 294 -21.69 6.03 6.02
C LYS A 294 -20.85 5.06 6.85
N GLY A 295 -21.46 4.35 7.79
CA GLY A 295 -20.81 3.37 8.64
C GLY A 295 -20.82 1.94 8.10
N LYS A 296 -19.96 1.10 8.68
CA LYS A 296 -19.95 -0.36 8.55
C LYS A 296 -20.00 -0.98 9.94
N LYS A 297 -20.95 -1.89 10.17
CA LYS A 297 -21.03 -2.67 11.41
C LYS A 297 -20.00 -3.81 11.39
N SER A 298 -19.23 -3.91 12.46
CA SER A 298 -18.19 -4.93 12.67
C SER A 298 -18.37 -5.60 14.03
N GLU A 299 -17.88 -6.83 14.15
CA GLU A 299 -18.00 -7.64 15.36
C GLU A 299 -16.70 -8.40 15.63
N ILE A 300 -16.29 -8.46 16.90
CA ILE A 300 -15.09 -9.15 17.38
C ILE A 300 -15.45 -10.00 18.59
N ASP A 301 -14.99 -11.25 18.60
CA ASP A 301 -15.13 -12.17 19.72
C ASP A 301 -13.79 -12.38 20.43
N VAL A 302 -13.78 -12.27 21.76
CA VAL A 302 -12.57 -12.39 22.61
C VAL A 302 -12.85 -13.37 23.74
N LYS A 303 -11.87 -14.21 24.10
CA LYS A 303 -11.98 -15.16 25.23
C LYS A 303 -10.78 -15.00 26.17
N GLY A 304 -11.05 -14.75 27.46
CA GLY A 304 -10.00 -14.73 28.50
C GLY A 304 -9.01 -13.54 28.41
N GLY A 305 -9.39 -12.43 27.78
CA GLY A 305 -8.56 -11.22 27.72
C GLY A 305 -7.43 -11.25 26.68
N ALA A 306 -7.27 -12.34 25.93
CA ALA A 306 -6.42 -12.39 24.74
C ALA A 306 -7.28 -12.61 23.50
N GLN A 307 -6.94 -11.93 22.41
CA GLN A 307 -7.58 -12.20 21.13
C GLN A 307 -7.09 -13.57 20.63
N THR A 308 -8.00 -14.55 20.64
CA THR A 308 -7.76 -15.81 19.95
C THR A 308 -7.85 -15.55 18.45
N SER A 309 -6.80 -15.88 17.72
CA SER A 309 -6.76 -15.76 16.26
C SER A 309 -6.68 -17.16 15.66
N GLU A 310 -7.59 -17.46 14.76
CA GLU A 310 -7.56 -18.68 13.96
C GLU A 310 -6.59 -18.49 12.79
N PHE A 311 -5.90 -19.57 12.41
CA PHE A 311 -5.05 -19.59 11.22
C PHE A 311 -5.32 -20.86 10.40
N ILE A 312 -5.25 -20.69 9.08
CA ILE A 312 -5.31 -21.78 8.11
C ILE A 312 -4.17 -21.54 7.13
N ILE A 313 -3.23 -22.47 7.09
CA ILE A 313 -2.06 -22.42 6.20
C ILE A 313 -2.07 -23.69 5.38
N LYS A 314 -2.04 -23.59 4.05
CA LYS A 314 -1.95 -24.76 3.18
C LYS A 314 -0.52 -25.33 3.15
N ALA A 315 -0.38 -26.61 2.78
CA ALA A 315 0.92 -27.28 2.74
C ALA A 315 1.92 -26.61 1.79
N ASP A 316 1.46 -25.98 0.72
CA ASP A 316 2.30 -25.24 -0.23
C ASP A 316 2.77 -23.87 0.30
N GLN A 317 2.19 -23.36 1.38
CA GLN A 317 2.50 -22.05 1.95
C GLN A 317 3.69 -22.08 2.93
N TYR A 318 4.69 -22.92 2.66
CA TYR A 318 5.95 -22.89 3.40
C TYR A 318 6.72 -21.58 3.15
N GLU A 319 7.61 -21.22 4.07
CA GLU A 319 8.46 -20.02 3.92
C GLU A 319 9.61 -20.26 2.93
N ASP A 320 9.29 -20.07 1.65
CA ASP A 320 10.23 -20.17 0.54
C ASP A 320 11.37 -19.12 0.61
N ASN A 321 12.54 -19.51 0.11
CA ASN A 321 13.76 -18.68 0.01
C ASN A 321 14.24 -18.00 1.31
N LYS A 322 13.98 -18.61 2.48
CA LYS A 322 14.37 -18.07 3.79
C LYS A 322 15.22 -18.99 4.66
N HIS A 323 15.00 -20.29 4.55
CA HIS A 323 15.53 -21.26 5.49
C HIS A 323 16.42 -22.26 4.77
N TYR A 324 17.66 -22.42 5.23
CA TYR A 324 18.65 -23.25 4.55
C TYR A 324 19.48 -24.03 5.56
N PHE A 325 19.65 -25.33 5.32
CA PHE A 325 20.71 -26.10 5.95
C PHE A 325 22.08 -25.57 5.53
N LEU A 326 23.07 -25.68 6.43
CA LEU A 326 24.42 -25.21 6.16
C LEU A 326 25.22 -26.17 5.25
N ALA A 327 24.84 -27.44 5.21
CA ALA A 327 25.47 -28.51 4.43
C ALA A 327 24.55 -29.74 4.37
N GLU A 328 24.79 -30.66 3.44
CA GLU A 328 23.99 -31.88 3.27
C GLU A 328 24.00 -32.74 4.54
N TYR A 329 25.14 -32.81 5.24
CA TYR A 329 25.24 -33.48 6.54
C TYR A 329 24.17 -33.04 7.56
N PHE A 330 23.85 -31.74 7.63
CA PHE A 330 22.85 -31.24 8.56
C PHE A 330 21.43 -31.59 8.13
N LYS A 331 21.15 -31.57 6.82
CA LYS A 331 19.89 -32.04 6.24
C LYS A 331 19.67 -33.51 6.57
N ASP A 332 20.64 -34.37 6.24
CA ASP A 332 20.51 -35.82 6.35
C ASP A 332 20.39 -36.30 7.82
N ASN A 333 20.97 -35.57 8.76
CA ASN A 333 20.87 -35.88 10.19
C ASN A 333 19.70 -35.17 10.90
N TYR A 334 18.93 -34.31 10.21
CA TYR A 334 17.87 -33.50 10.82
C TYR A 334 16.79 -34.37 11.48
N GLU A 335 16.25 -35.36 10.78
CA GLU A 335 15.17 -36.20 11.29
C GLU A 335 15.64 -37.11 12.44
N THR A 336 16.85 -37.68 12.30
CA THR A 336 17.47 -38.52 13.34
C THR A 336 17.76 -37.71 14.61
N ALA A 337 18.21 -36.45 14.46
CA ALA A 337 18.43 -35.55 15.59
C ALA A 337 17.14 -35.23 16.34
N LEU A 338 15.98 -35.28 15.68
CA LEU A 338 14.66 -34.96 16.23
C LEU A 338 13.80 -36.18 16.56
N GLU A 339 14.36 -37.39 16.48
CA GLU A 339 13.61 -38.63 16.73
C GLU A 339 13.05 -38.70 18.16
N ASN A 340 13.84 -38.27 19.15
CA ASN A 340 13.56 -38.42 20.59
C ASN A 340 13.30 -37.06 21.28
N LEU A 341 12.31 -36.31 20.80
CA LEU A 341 11.83 -35.10 21.45
C LEU A 341 11.54 -35.35 22.95
N PRO A 342 11.78 -34.37 23.85
CA PRO A 342 12.26 -33.02 23.58
C PRO A 342 13.79 -32.90 23.43
N LEU A 343 14.55 -33.99 23.56
CA LEU A 343 16.01 -33.98 23.46
C LEU A 343 16.45 -33.98 21.99
N ILE A 344 17.34 -33.05 21.62
CA ILE A 344 17.95 -33.04 20.29
C ILE A 344 19.19 -33.94 20.32
N ASN A 345 19.14 -35.04 19.56
CA ASN A 345 20.22 -36.03 19.44
C ASN A 345 21.30 -35.57 18.46
N SER A 346 21.90 -34.40 18.71
CA SER A 346 23.01 -33.87 17.90
C SER A 346 24.26 -33.67 18.75
N GLY A 347 25.39 -34.17 18.27
CA GLY A 347 26.72 -33.90 18.85
C GLY A 347 27.36 -32.61 18.32
N VAL A 348 26.66 -31.87 17.44
CA VAL A 348 27.17 -30.66 16.80
C VAL A 348 26.80 -29.43 17.61
N ASN A 349 27.75 -28.48 17.67
CA ASN A 349 27.48 -27.12 18.13
C ASN A 349 28.19 -26.11 17.23
N ILE A 350 27.42 -25.31 16.50
CA ILE A 350 27.95 -24.25 15.63
C ILE A 350 28.39 -23.05 16.45
N THR A 351 29.65 -22.69 16.29
CA THR A 351 30.31 -21.64 17.06
C THR A 351 30.34 -20.30 16.32
N LYS A 352 30.39 -20.33 14.98
CA LYS A 352 30.52 -19.14 14.15
C LYS A 352 29.92 -19.36 12.77
N VAL A 353 29.23 -18.35 12.23
CA VAL A 353 28.69 -18.32 10.87
C VAL A 353 28.90 -16.92 10.28
N GLN A 354 29.36 -16.86 9.03
CA GLN A 354 29.31 -15.66 8.18
C GLN A 354 28.44 -15.98 6.98
N VAL A 355 27.43 -15.13 6.74
CA VAL A 355 26.48 -15.29 5.64
C VAL A 355 26.70 -14.16 4.65
N TRP A 356 26.77 -14.50 3.37
CA TRP A 356 27.04 -13.59 2.26
C TRP A 356 25.89 -13.63 1.26
N VAL A 357 25.46 -12.46 0.82
CA VAL A 357 24.41 -12.30 -0.19
C VAL A 357 24.86 -11.34 -1.29
N THR A 358 24.20 -11.42 -2.45
CA THR A 358 24.44 -10.48 -3.56
C THR A 358 24.10 -9.04 -3.13
N SER A 359 24.92 -8.06 -3.51
CA SER A 359 24.71 -6.64 -3.16
C SER A 359 23.93 -5.91 -4.27
N ARG A 360 22.69 -5.50 -3.99
CA ARG A 360 21.83 -4.79 -4.96
C ARG A 360 21.95 -3.27 -4.95
N LEU A 361 22.33 -2.68 -3.81
CA LEU A 361 22.20 -1.23 -3.57
C LEU A 361 23.53 -0.46 -3.65
N GLY A 362 24.52 -0.95 -4.39
CA GLY A 362 25.84 -0.31 -4.47
C GLY A 362 26.46 -0.07 -3.10
N GLN A 363 26.15 -0.93 -2.11
CA GLN A 363 26.67 -0.77 -0.75
C GLN A 363 28.18 -1.03 -0.75
N THR A 364 28.93 -0.12 -0.14
CA THR A 364 30.40 -0.17 -0.12
C THR A 364 30.98 -0.62 1.23
N LYS A 365 30.13 -0.91 2.22
CA LYS A 365 30.55 -1.29 3.58
C LYS A 365 30.37 -2.79 3.80
N ASN A 366 31.36 -3.42 4.45
CA ASN A 366 31.37 -4.85 4.78
C ASN A 366 31.12 -5.77 3.58
N THR A 367 31.62 -5.38 2.40
CA THR A 367 31.55 -6.18 1.19
C THR A 367 32.87 -6.91 0.93
N ARG A 368 32.81 -8.06 0.26
CA ARG A 368 33.98 -8.83 -0.19
C ARG A 368 33.71 -9.48 -1.53
N ASN A 369 34.78 -9.68 -2.31
CA ASN A 369 34.74 -10.55 -3.46
C ASN A 369 34.74 -12.00 -2.97
N ILE A 370 33.80 -12.82 -3.45
CA ILE A 370 33.70 -14.22 -3.07
C ILE A 370 33.52 -15.11 -4.30
N VAL A 371 34.04 -16.34 -4.23
CA VAL A 371 33.61 -17.45 -5.07
C VAL A 371 32.97 -18.49 -4.17
N ALA A 372 31.69 -18.77 -4.40
CA ALA A 372 30.92 -19.72 -3.64
C ALA A 372 30.82 -21.04 -4.38
N PHE A 373 31.11 -22.16 -3.72
CA PHE A 373 31.10 -23.49 -4.34
C PHE A 373 30.07 -24.39 -3.67
N MET A 374 29.29 -25.12 -4.47
CA MET A 374 28.29 -26.07 -3.96
C MET A 374 28.95 -27.21 -3.18
N ALA A 375 29.94 -27.86 -3.80
CA ALA A 375 30.63 -29.03 -3.24
C ALA A 375 31.56 -28.70 -2.06
N LEU A 376 31.76 -27.42 -1.69
CA LEU A 376 32.70 -27.09 -0.61
C LEU A 376 32.22 -27.68 0.73
N GLY A 377 33.09 -28.48 1.35
CA GLY A 377 32.82 -29.14 2.63
C GLY A 377 31.83 -30.31 2.56
N GLU A 378 31.41 -30.74 1.37
CA GLU A 378 30.52 -31.90 1.21
C GLU A 378 31.30 -33.21 1.05
N GLN A 379 30.63 -34.31 1.41
CA GLN A 379 31.10 -35.69 1.24
C GLN A 379 30.65 -36.26 -0.13
N GLU A 380 31.09 -37.48 -0.46
CA GLU A 380 30.72 -38.20 -1.68
C GLU A 380 29.22 -38.47 -1.73
N THR A 381 28.54 -37.82 -2.66
CA THR A 381 27.18 -38.17 -3.08
C THR A 381 27.20 -38.37 -4.60
N GLY A 382 26.25 -39.13 -5.15
CA GLY A 382 26.29 -39.54 -6.57
C GLY A 382 26.30 -38.39 -7.60
N TYR A 383 26.11 -37.13 -7.15
CA TYR A 383 26.31 -35.93 -7.96
C TYR A 383 27.78 -35.46 -7.98
N HIS A 384 28.47 -35.53 -6.84
CA HIS A 384 29.83 -35.01 -6.67
C HIS A 384 30.92 -35.92 -7.29
N ASP A 385 30.58 -37.16 -7.65
CA ASP A 385 31.50 -38.14 -8.29
C ASP A 385 32.01 -37.70 -9.67
N ASP A 386 31.25 -36.86 -10.39
CA ASP A 386 31.57 -36.42 -11.76
C ASP A 386 32.49 -35.18 -11.78
N THR A 387 32.90 -34.69 -10.60
CA THR A 387 33.72 -33.46 -10.45
C THR A 387 35.23 -33.71 -10.38
N GLY A 388 35.66 -34.99 -10.23
CA GLY A 388 37.08 -35.39 -10.27
C GLY A 388 37.87 -35.25 -8.96
N PHE A 389 37.19 -35.13 -7.80
CA PHE A 389 37.77 -34.93 -6.47
C PHE A 389 37.79 -36.22 -5.62
N ILE A 390 38.77 -36.39 -4.71
CA ILE A 390 38.94 -37.59 -3.86
C ILE A 390 38.52 -37.27 -2.41
N LEU A 391 37.79 -38.20 -1.76
CA LEU A 391 37.03 -37.95 -0.53
C LEU A 391 37.46 -38.82 0.66
N ALA A 392 37.16 -38.34 1.88
CA ALA A 392 37.33 -39.08 3.15
C ALA A 392 36.04 -39.04 4.01
N PRO A 393 35.68 -40.12 4.73
CA PRO A 393 34.40 -40.24 5.44
C PRO A 393 34.42 -39.55 6.82
N TYR A 394 34.26 -38.23 6.89
CA TYR A 394 34.12 -37.46 8.13
C TYR A 394 33.22 -36.22 7.97
N ALA A 395 32.60 -35.76 9.08
CA ALA A 395 31.73 -34.57 9.18
C ALA A 395 32.26 -33.35 8.36
N PRO A 396 31.37 -32.47 7.83
CA PRO A 396 31.74 -31.48 6.82
C PRO A 396 32.85 -30.53 7.28
N ASP A 397 33.98 -30.60 6.59
CA ASP A 397 35.16 -29.78 6.84
C ASP A 397 35.75 -29.32 5.51
N SER A 398 36.52 -28.24 5.52
CA SER A 398 37.20 -27.76 4.31
C SER A 398 38.18 -28.79 3.71
N GLY A 399 38.55 -29.81 4.49
CA GLY A 399 39.32 -30.97 4.05
C GLY A 399 38.52 -32.26 3.80
N SER A 400 37.18 -32.25 3.91
CA SER A 400 36.33 -33.42 3.59
C SER A 400 36.47 -33.84 2.12
N ASN A 401 36.79 -32.88 1.25
CA ASN A 401 37.20 -33.09 -0.12
C ASN A 401 38.46 -32.27 -0.45
N ASN A 402 39.10 -32.54 -1.58
CA ASN A 402 40.28 -31.81 -2.01
C ASN A 402 39.99 -30.51 -2.78
N LEU A 403 38.72 -30.09 -2.98
CA LEU A 403 38.35 -28.91 -3.79
C LEU A 403 39.10 -27.65 -3.33
N LEU A 404 39.01 -27.31 -2.04
CA LEU A 404 39.67 -26.11 -1.53
C LEU A 404 41.20 -26.19 -1.72
N SER A 405 41.79 -27.34 -1.42
CA SER A 405 43.24 -27.53 -1.54
C SER A 405 43.74 -27.44 -3.00
N GLU A 406 42.96 -27.97 -3.95
CA GLU A 406 43.23 -27.93 -5.39
C GLU A 406 43.12 -26.50 -5.92
N LEU A 407 42.05 -25.78 -5.56
CA LEU A 407 41.86 -24.38 -5.93
C LEU A 407 42.99 -23.50 -5.43
N LEU A 408 43.48 -23.74 -4.21
CA LEU A 408 44.56 -22.95 -3.63
C LEU A 408 45.95 -23.33 -4.15
N THR A 409 46.16 -24.57 -4.61
CA THR A 409 47.48 -25.05 -5.04
C THR A 409 47.67 -24.94 -6.55
N ASN A 410 46.72 -25.43 -7.34
CA ASN A 410 46.83 -25.55 -8.79
C ASN A 410 46.13 -24.39 -9.54
N TYR A 411 45.15 -23.75 -8.89
CA TYR A 411 44.34 -22.66 -9.48
C TYR A 411 44.40 -21.37 -8.67
N ALA A 412 45.55 -21.07 -8.05
CA ALA A 412 45.72 -19.97 -7.09
C ALA A 412 45.32 -18.57 -7.63
N ALA A 413 45.27 -18.40 -8.96
CA ALA A 413 44.79 -17.18 -9.61
C ALA A 413 43.31 -16.86 -9.30
N ILE A 414 42.53 -17.82 -8.78
CA ILE A 414 41.16 -17.60 -8.28
C ILE A 414 41.07 -16.53 -7.18
N ARG A 415 42.20 -16.24 -6.51
CA ARG A 415 42.29 -15.16 -5.51
C ARG A 415 42.12 -13.76 -6.09
N ASP A 416 42.35 -13.58 -7.39
CA ASP A 416 42.04 -12.35 -8.10
C ASP A 416 40.69 -12.49 -8.80
N ILE A 417 39.72 -11.68 -8.38
CA ILE A 417 38.35 -11.70 -8.91
C ILE A 417 38.31 -11.49 -10.43
N ASN A 418 39.27 -10.78 -11.01
CA ASN A 418 39.34 -10.54 -12.45
C ASN A 418 39.80 -11.77 -13.24
N GLN A 419 40.54 -12.68 -12.59
CA GLN A 419 41.08 -13.89 -13.19
C GLN A 419 40.21 -15.12 -12.90
N VAL A 420 39.12 -15.00 -12.13
CA VAL A 420 38.25 -16.15 -11.81
C VAL A 420 37.72 -16.82 -13.07
N ASN A 421 37.18 -16.06 -14.03
CA ASN A 421 36.58 -16.65 -15.24
C ASN A 421 37.62 -17.43 -16.07
N SER A 422 38.80 -16.86 -16.31
CA SER A 422 39.89 -17.53 -17.05
C SER A 422 40.45 -18.74 -16.28
N THR A 423 40.54 -18.65 -14.95
CA THR A 423 41.02 -19.74 -14.10
C THR A 423 40.05 -20.91 -14.08
N MET A 424 38.75 -20.64 -13.93
CA MET A 424 37.72 -21.68 -13.84
C MET A 424 37.47 -22.38 -15.17
N GLN A 425 37.74 -21.74 -16.32
CA GLN A 425 37.74 -22.40 -17.63
C GLN A 425 38.74 -23.56 -17.75
N LEU A 426 39.75 -23.63 -16.86
CA LEU A 426 40.71 -24.73 -16.81
C LEU A 426 40.20 -25.93 -16.00
N THR A 427 39.04 -25.80 -15.35
CA THR A 427 38.40 -26.81 -14.51
C THR A 427 37.17 -27.37 -15.21
N PRO A 428 36.68 -28.58 -14.83
CA PRO A 428 35.40 -29.09 -15.33
C PRO A 428 34.17 -28.40 -14.72
N LEU A 429 34.35 -27.48 -13.75
CA LEU A 429 33.26 -26.84 -13.02
C LEU A 429 32.55 -25.78 -13.86
N VAL A 430 31.22 -25.80 -13.81
CA VAL A 430 30.33 -24.95 -14.60
C VAL A 430 29.81 -23.79 -13.73
N PRO A 431 29.89 -22.52 -14.20
CA PRO A 431 29.33 -21.38 -13.47
C PRO A 431 27.81 -21.50 -13.31
N ALA A 432 27.25 -20.90 -12.25
CA ALA A 432 25.84 -20.96 -11.84
C ALA A 432 25.31 -22.36 -11.45
N LYS A 433 26.00 -23.45 -11.82
CA LYS A 433 25.71 -24.82 -11.42
C LYS A 433 26.60 -25.29 -10.27
N ASP A 434 27.91 -25.23 -10.45
CA ASP A 434 28.89 -25.74 -9.47
C ASP A 434 29.45 -24.63 -8.58
N TYR A 435 29.55 -23.41 -9.12
CA TYR A 435 30.07 -22.26 -8.41
C TYR A 435 29.44 -20.93 -8.86
N GLU A 436 29.50 -19.95 -7.98
CA GLU A 436 29.05 -18.58 -8.24
C GLU A 436 30.16 -17.56 -7.93
N LYS A 437 30.37 -16.62 -8.85
CA LYS A 437 31.33 -15.52 -8.69
C LYS A 437 30.56 -14.26 -8.33
N ILE A 438 30.86 -13.68 -7.16
CA ILE A 438 30.18 -12.45 -6.71
C ILE A 438 31.20 -11.38 -6.37
N GLU A 439 31.10 -10.27 -7.09
CA GLU A 439 31.84 -9.05 -6.79
C GLU A 439 31.09 -8.24 -5.73
N SER A 440 31.81 -7.80 -4.70
CA SER A 440 31.23 -7.01 -3.59
C SER A 440 30.01 -7.66 -2.90
N ALA A 441 30.06 -8.97 -2.63
CA ALA A 441 29.05 -9.67 -1.83
C ALA A 441 28.94 -9.02 -0.44
N ARG A 442 27.70 -8.85 0.04
CA ARG A 442 27.40 -8.22 1.33
C ARG A 442 27.37 -9.27 2.43
N MET A 443 28.12 -9.04 3.50
CA MET A 443 28.01 -9.85 4.72
C MET A 443 26.76 -9.45 5.50
N LEU A 444 25.89 -10.41 5.82
CA LEU A 444 24.75 -10.19 6.70
C LEU A 444 25.20 -10.02 8.15
N SER A 445 24.54 -9.12 8.86
CA SER A 445 24.70 -8.94 10.31
C SER A 445 23.89 -9.97 11.11
N ASN A 446 24.28 -10.22 12.36
CA ASN A 446 23.57 -11.14 13.27
C ASN A 446 22.12 -10.71 13.60
N SER A 447 21.73 -9.48 13.23
CA SER A 447 20.34 -9.01 13.32
C SER A 447 19.49 -9.39 12.12
N GLU A 448 20.10 -9.76 10.98
CA GLU A 448 19.41 -10.04 9.71
C GLU A 448 19.11 -11.53 9.49
N PHE A 449 19.76 -12.41 10.25
CA PHE A 449 19.52 -13.84 10.23
C PHE A 449 19.60 -14.45 11.64
N LYS A 450 19.04 -15.65 11.79
CA LYS A 450 19.22 -16.55 12.93
C LYS A 450 19.76 -17.88 12.45
N TYR A 451 20.37 -18.63 13.35
CA TYR A 451 20.82 -19.99 13.05
C TYR A 451 20.52 -20.91 14.25
N ASN A 452 20.28 -22.18 13.96
CA ASN A 452 20.16 -23.21 14.99
C ASN A 452 21.52 -23.89 15.19
N PRO A 453 22.18 -23.75 16.35
CA PRO A 453 23.53 -24.25 16.54
C PRO A 453 23.61 -25.78 16.60
N LEU A 454 22.52 -26.48 16.91
CA LEU A 454 22.48 -27.93 17.08
C LEU A 454 22.03 -28.67 15.81
N LEU A 455 21.09 -28.08 15.07
CA LEU A 455 20.50 -28.67 13.86
C LEU A 455 21.14 -28.16 12.56
N GLY A 456 21.93 -27.09 12.62
CA GLY A 456 22.75 -26.63 11.50
C GLY A 456 22.00 -26.07 10.30
N PHE A 457 21.04 -25.19 10.57
CA PHE A 457 20.38 -24.38 9.55
C PHE A 457 20.37 -22.90 9.92
N ILE A 458 20.22 -22.05 8.90
CA ILE A 458 20.01 -20.60 9.01
C ILE A 458 18.60 -20.23 8.61
N SER A 459 18.11 -19.12 9.15
CA SER A 459 16.81 -18.54 8.86
C SER A 459 16.97 -17.04 8.69
N LEU A 460 16.72 -16.56 7.48
CA LEU A 460 16.80 -15.15 7.13
C LEU A 460 15.54 -14.43 7.61
N ASN A 461 15.67 -13.17 8.01
CA ASN A 461 14.51 -12.37 8.42
C ASN A 461 13.65 -11.95 7.21
N SER A 462 14.27 -11.85 6.05
CA SER A 462 13.64 -11.52 4.77
C SER A 462 13.93 -12.62 3.77
N ALA A 463 12.96 -12.93 2.91
CA ALA A 463 13.18 -13.87 1.81
C ALA A 463 14.17 -13.26 0.83
N LEU A 464 15.04 -14.11 0.27
CA LEU A 464 15.90 -13.75 -0.84
C LEU A 464 15.08 -13.66 -2.12
N ALA A 465 15.53 -12.84 -3.05
CA ALA A 465 15.01 -12.89 -4.41
C ALA A 465 15.60 -14.09 -5.18
N ASN A 466 14.90 -14.52 -6.23
CA ASN A 466 15.27 -15.74 -6.95
C ASN A 466 16.62 -15.68 -7.67
N ASP A 467 17.11 -14.49 -8.00
CA ASP A 467 18.44 -14.20 -8.59
C ASP A 467 19.52 -13.93 -7.53
N GLU A 468 19.18 -13.86 -6.24
CA GLU A 468 20.17 -13.58 -5.20
C GLU A 468 20.91 -14.86 -4.82
N VAL A 469 22.23 -14.80 -4.87
CA VAL A 469 23.09 -15.86 -4.35
C VAL A 469 23.15 -15.81 -2.83
N LEU A 470 23.10 -16.97 -2.18
CA LEU A 470 23.35 -17.16 -0.75
C LEU A 470 24.57 -18.06 -0.55
N ALA A 471 25.55 -17.54 0.19
CA ALA A 471 26.76 -18.29 0.51
C ALA A 471 27.14 -18.16 1.99
N VAL A 472 27.85 -19.14 2.52
CA VAL A 472 28.22 -19.21 3.94
C VAL A 472 29.65 -19.68 4.16
N ALA A 473 30.24 -19.21 5.24
CA ALA A 473 31.38 -19.83 5.89
C ALA A 473 31.01 -20.10 7.35
N PHE A 474 31.30 -21.29 7.87
CA PHE A 474 30.89 -21.65 9.23
C PHE A 474 31.90 -22.57 9.92
N GLN A 475 31.85 -22.55 11.25
CA GLN A 475 32.73 -23.31 12.13
C GLN A 475 31.90 -23.95 13.24
N TYR A 476 32.12 -25.24 13.49
CA TYR A 476 31.38 -25.99 14.51
C TYR A 476 32.30 -26.97 15.24
N THR A 477 31.84 -27.39 16.41
CA THR A 477 32.47 -28.45 17.18
C THR A 477 31.65 -29.72 17.11
N PHE A 478 32.28 -30.86 16.86
CA PHE A 478 31.66 -32.18 16.91
C PHE A 478 32.57 -33.13 17.68
N ASN A 479 32.04 -33.76 18.73
CA ASN A 479 32.79 -34.66 19.62
C ASN A 479 34.11 -34.08 20.19
N GLY A 480 34.20 -32.76 20.35
CA GLY A 480 35.36 -32.05 20.90
C GLY A 480 36.40 -31.60 19.87
N GLU A 481 36.24 -31.96 18.60
CA GLU A 481 37.05 -31.46 17.49
C GLU A 481 36.36 -30.28 16.79
N THR A 482 37.15 -29.36 16.24
CA THR A 482 36.65 -28.17 15.53
C THR A 482 36.81 -28.35 14.03
N TYR A 483 35.72 -28.14 13.30
CA TYR A 483 35.67 -28.23 11.84
C TYR A 483 35.26 -26.87 11.27
N GLN A 484 35.75 -26.54 10.08
CA GLN A 484 35.48 -25.28 9.42
C GLN A 484 35.22 -25.51 7.93
N VAL A 485 34.13 -24.94 7.41
CA VAL A 485 33.81 -24.97 5.98
C VAL A 485 33.85 -23.55 5.42
N GLY A 486 34.70 -23.36 4.40
CA GLY A 486 34.95 -22.06 3.79
C GLY A 486 35.87 -21.16 4.61
N GLU A 487 36.12 -19.99 4.07
CA GLU A 487 37.08 -19.03 4.64
C GLU A 487 36.36 -17.86 5.30
N PHE A 488 36.82 -17.47 6.50
CA PHE A 488 36.34 -16.26 7.16
C PHE A 488 37.18 -15.04 6.80
N THR A 489 36.55 -13.87 6.89
CA THR A 489 37.24 -12.57 6.70
C THR A 489 38.42 -12.32 7.65
N ASN A 490 38.49 -13.03 8.78
CA ASN A 490 39.52 -12.86 9.80
C ASN A 490 40.57 -13.99 9.80
N ASP A 491 40.58 -14.87 8.78
CA ASP A 491 41.57 -15.96 8.65
C ASP A 491 42.93 -15.48 8.09
N GLY A 492 43.16 -14.17 8.03
CA GLY A 492 44.40 -13.57 7.53
C GLY A 492 44.41 -13.29 6.03
N ILE A 493 43.26 -13.39 5.37
CA ILE A 493 43.09 -13.13 3.92
C ILE A 493 42.91 -11.63 3.67
N ALA A 494 43.67 -11.09 2.72
CA ALA A 494 43.72 -9.66 2.42
C ALA A 494 42.38 -9.10 1.94
N GLY A 495 42.16 -7.80 2.15
CA GLY A 495 40.94 -7.03 1.85
C GLY A 495 40.38 -7.19 0.43
N ASP A 496 41.30 -7.22 -0.50
CA ASP A 496 41.16 -7.17 -1.95
C ASP A 496 41.12 -8.55 -2.62
N THR A 497 41.56 -9.58 -1.93
CA THR A 497 41.55 -10.96 -2.43
C THR A 497 40.19 -11.64 -2.26
N THR A 498 39.87 -12.53 -3.19
CA THR A 498 38.63 -13.31 -3.21
C THR A 498 38.60 -14.38 -2.12
N LEU A 499 37.50 -14.46 -1.37
CA LEU A 499 37.23 -15.53 -0.41
C LEU A 499 36.57 -16.73 -1.07
N ILE A 500 36.92 -17.94 -0.63
CA ILE A 500 36.27 -19.18 -1.06
C ILE A 500 35.30 -19.63 0.03
N VAL A 501 34.02 -19.74 -0.34
CA VAL A 501 32.92 -20.02 0.61
C VAL A 501 31.98 -21.08 0.05
N LYS A 502 31.09 -21.60 0.90
CA LYS A 502 30.10 -22.60 0.50
C LYS A 502 28.86 -21.95 -0.11
N LEU A 503 28.38 -22.48 -1.22
CA LEU A 503 27.14 -22.06 -1.88
C LEU A 503 25.94 -22.78 -1.26
N LEU A 504 24.90 -22.04 -0.87
CA LEU A 504 23.62 -22.60 -0.42
C LEU A 504 22.50 -22.40 -1.45
N LYS A 505 22.52 -21.28 -2.19
CA LYS A 505 21.59 -20.98 -3.28
C LYS A 505 22.30 -20.21 -4.38
N SER A 506 22.12 -20.63 -5.63
CA SER A 506 22.67 -20.01 -6.84
C SER A 506 21.78 -18.90 -7.43
N THR A 507 22.26 -18.19 -8.45
CA THR A 507 21.44 -17.26 -9.25
C THR A 507 20.41 -17.99 -10.11
N GLU A 508 20.75 -19.20 -10.57
CA GLU A 508 19.88 -20.09 -11.33
C GLU A 508 19.30 -21.16 -10.41
N ILE A 509 17.96 -21.26 -10.36
CA ILE A 509 17.29 -22.30 -9.59
C ILE A 509 17.23 -23.56 -10.46
N ASN A 510 17.91 -24.61 -10.03
CA ASN A 510 17.83 -25.93 -10.64
C ASN A 510 17.47 -26.94 -9.56
N THR A 511 16.26 -27.51 -9.66
CA THR A 511 15.72 -28.42 -8.64
C THR A 511 16.40 -29.78 -8.62
N GLY A 512 17.17 -30.13 -9.66
CA GLY A 512 17.99 -31.34 -9.71
C GLY A 512 19.36 -31.20 -9.03
N LEU A 513 19.68 -30.04 -8.44
CA LEU A 513 20.95 -29.81 -7.74
C LEU A 513 20.81 -29.93 -6.21
N PRO A 514 21.84 -30.43 -5.49
CA PRO A 514 21.82 -30.53 -4.03
C PRO A 514 21.53 -29.21 -3.29
N THR A 515 21.87 -28.05 -3.86
CA THR A 515 21.50 -26.75 -3.27
C THR A 515 19.99 -26.55 -3.11
N TRP A 516 19.18 -27.17 -3.97
CA TRP A 516 17.72 -27.14 -3.86
C TRP A 516 17.23 -27.87 -2.60
N ASP A 517 17.88 -28.96 -2.26
CA ASP A 517 17.60 -29.78 -1.08
C ASP A 517 18.07 -29.15 0.22
N LEU A 518 19.07 -28.27 0.16
CA LEU A 518 19.50 -27.48 1.32
C LEU A 518 18.43 -26.46 1.75
N MET A 519 17.54 -26.06 0.84
CA MET A 519 16.41 -25.20 1.19
C MET A 519 15.37 -25.98 1.99
N MET A 520 15.08 -25.51 3.21
CA MET A 520 14.09 -26.12 4.09
C MET A 520 12.67 -25.76 3.65
N LYS A 521 11.88 -26.78 3.31
CA LYS A 521 10.48 -26.65 2.84
C LYS A 521 9.44 -27.10 3.88
N ASN A 522 9.87 -27.16 5.15
CA ASN A 522 9.13 -27.75 6.26
C ASN A 522 8.83 -26.73 7.39
N ILE A 523 8.87 -25.44 7.06
CA ILE A 523 8.72 -24.31 7.99
C ILE A 523 7.55 -23.44 7.55
N TYR A 524 6.59 -23.23 8.45
CA TYR A 524 5.34 -22.53 8.16
C TYR A 524 5.15 -21.34 9.10
N SER A 525 4.87 -20.16 8.55
CA SER A 525 4.60 -18.96 9.34
C SER A 525 3.10 -18.84 9.65
N ILE A 526 2.75 -18.81 10.94
CA ILE A 526 1.38 -18.51 11.41
C ILE A 526 1.08 -17.01 11.49
N GLY A 527 2.01 -16.15 11.01
CA GLY A 527 1.79 -14.71 10.87
C GLY A 527 1.68 -13.96 12.20
N SER A 528 2.29 -14.50 13.26
CA SER A 528 2.15 -14.00 14.63
C SER A 528 3.49 -13.76 15.31
N TYR A 529 3.50 -12.92 16.33
CA TYR A 529 4.66 -12.67 17.19
C TYR A 529 4.32 -12.99 18.64
N ASN A 530 5.30 -13.50 19.39
CA ASN A 530 5.17 -13.83 20.82
C ASN A 530 3.99 -14.77 21.13
N VAL A 531 3.92 -15.88 20.40
CA VAL A 531 2.90 -16.92 20.55
C VAL A 531 3.02 -17.59 21.92
N GLN A 532 1.92 -17.64 22.66
CA GLN A 532 1.87 -18.33 23.95
C GLN A 532 1.54 -19.82 23.77
N GLN A 533 2.10 -20.69 24.61
CA GLN A 533 1.74 -22.10 24.66
C GLN A 533 0.28 -22.29 25.12
N GLN A 534 -0.18 -21.45 26.04
CA GLN A 534 -1.56 -21.47 26.52
C GLN A 534 -2.51 -21.07 25.40
N GLY A 535 -3.53 -21.90 25.15
CA GLY A 535 -4.50 -21.65 24.09
C GLY A 535 -3.97 -21.85 22.66
N PHE A 536 -2.74 -22.34 22.50
CA PHE A 536 -2.24 -22.78 21.20
C PHE A 536 -2.81 -24.15 20.87
N GLU A 537 -3.43 -24.24 19.70
CA GLU A 537 -3.91 -25.46 19.10
C GLU A 537 -3.50 -25.45 17.63
N LEU A 538 -2.94 -26.56 17.17
CA LEU A 538 -2.60 -26.79 15.77
C LEU A 538 -3.00 -28.21 15.44
N ASN A 539 -3.72 -28.38 14.34
CA ASN A 539 -4.03 -29.65 13.74
C ASN A 539 -3.59 -29.63 12.27
N ILE A 540 -3.25 -30.80 11.77
CA ILE A 540 -3.02 -30.99 10.33
C ILE A 540 -4.26 -31.67 9.78
N MET A 541 -4.86 -31.04 8.79
CA MET A 541 -6.10 -31.45 8.16
C MET A 541 -5.85 -31.85 6.71
N TYR A 542 -6.47 -32.93 6.27
CA TYR A 542 -6.52 -33.37 4.89
C TYR A 542 -7.92 -33.16 4.31
N GLN A 543 -8.00 -32.45 3.19
CA GLN A 543 -9.23 -32.18 2.47
C GLN A 543 -9.56 -33.33 1.51
N ASP A 544 -10.46 -34.22 1.92
CA ASP A 544 -10.94 -35.32 1.09
C ASP A 544 -11.92 -34.79 0.01
N PRO A 545 -11.65 -35.00 -1.29
CA PRO A 545 -12.51 -34.53 -2.37
C PRO A 545 -13.91 -35.17 -2.37
N GLU A 546 -14.08 -36.36 -1.80
CA GLU A 546 -15.38 -37.07 -1.79
C GLU A 546 -16.29 -36.61 -0.65
N VAL A 547 -15.72 -36.25 0.50
CA VAL A 547 -16.47 -35.87 1.71
C VAL A 547 -16.65 -34.37 1.81
N GLY A 548 -15.76 -33.57 1.22
CA GLY A 548 -15.83 -32.10 1.25
C GLY A 548 -15.53 -31.48 2.62
N THR A 549 -15.37 -32.27 3.68
CA THR A 549 -14.99 -31.79 5.02
C THR A 549 -13.56 -32.24 5.34
N PRO A 550 -12.66 -31.34 5.79
CA PRO A 550 -11.31 -31.72 6.19
C PRO A 550 -11.31 -32.70 7.39
N ALA A 551 -10.41 -33.69 7.35
CA ALA A 551 -10.22 -34.66 8.42
C ALA A 551 -8.79 -34.61 8.97
N ASN A 552 -8.60 -34.84 10.26
CA ASN A 552 -7.28 -34.86 10.91
C ASN A 552 -6.58 -36.25 10.86
N TYR A 553 -7.06 -37.18 10.03
CA TYR A 553 -6.49 -38.51 9.82
C TYR A 553 -6.73 -38.97 8.38
N LEU A 554 -5.96 -39.96 7.92
CA LEU A 554 -6.19 -40.60 6.61
C LEU A 554 -6.96 -41.92 6.78
N LYS A 555 -7.89 -42.21 5.86
CA LYS A 555 -8.75 -43.41 5.90
C LYS A 555 -8.08 -44.68 5.38
N GLU A 556 -7.03 -44.50 4.57
CA GLU A 556 -6.33 -45.54 3.82
C GLU A 556 -4.81 -45.41 4.07
N GLY A 557 -4.07 -46.50 3.89
CA GLY A 557 -2.63 -46.59 4.13
C GLY A 557 -2.29 -47.70 5.13
N HIS A 558 -1.03 -47.77 5.55
CA HIS A 558 -0.59 -48.80 6.49
C HIS A 558 -1.34 -48.71 7.84
N PRO A 559 -1.93 -49.81 8.35
CA PRO A 559 -2.72 -49.82 9.59
C PRO A 559 -1.98 -49.30 10.82
N ASP A 560 -0.69 -49.61 10.94
CA ASP A 560 0.09 -49.29 12.14
C ASP A 560 0.70 -47.87 12.13
N TYR A 561 0.76 -47.22 10.97
CA TYR A 561 1.53 -45.97 10.79
C TYR A 561 0.70 -44.77 10.37
N VAL A 562 -0.39 -44.97 9.62
CA VAL A 562 -1.18 -43.86 9.04
C VAL A 562 -2.68 -44.04 9.20
N GLN A 563 -3.20 -45.24 8.95
CA GLN A 563 -4.64 -45.45 8.82
C GLN A 563 -5.38 -45.17 10.15
N GLY A 564 -6.25 -44.16 10.16
CA GLY A 564 -7.02 -43.76 11.34
C GLY A 564 -6.21 -43.13 12.47
N ILE A 565 -4.94 -42.81 12.23
CA ILE A 565 -4.04 -42.16 13.19
C ILE A 565 -4.09 -40.64 12.97
N PRO A 566 -4.19 -39.81 14.04
CA PRO A 566 -4.12 -38.36 13.90
C PRO A 566 -2.84 -37.91 13.19
N LEU A 567 -2.98 -37.02 12.21
CA LEU A 567 -1.88 -36.56 11.35
C LEU A 567 -0.74 -35.90 12.15
N LEU A 568 -1.04 -35.22 13.26
CA LEU A 568 -0.01 -34.70 14.17
C LEU A 568 0.94 -35.82 14.63
N LYS A 569 0.40 -36.97 14.98
CA LYS A 569 1.18 -38.13 15.40
C LYS A 569 1.95 -38.76 14.24
N VAL A 570 1.36 -38.82 13.05
CA VAL A 570 2.03 -39.30 11.82
C VAL A 570 3.29 -38.48 11.55
N PHE A 571 3.20 -37.15 11.64
CA PHE A 571 4.29 -36.21 11.37
C PHE A 571 5.21 -35.93 12.58
N ASN A 572 5.16 -36.77 13.62
CA ASN A 572 5.99 -36.63 14.82
C ASN A 572 5.82 -35.30 15.59
N LEU A 573 4.65 -34.66 15.47
CA LEU A 573 4.29 -33.41 16.17
C LEU A 573 3.41 -33.63 17.42
N ASP A 574 3.10 -34.88 17.76
CA ASP A 574 2.38 -35.32 18.97
C ASP A 574 3.04 -36.61 19.50
N LYS A 575 4.19 -36.45 20.16
CA LYS A 575 4.94 -37.49 20.86
C LYS A 575 4.89 -37.29 22.38
N LEU A 576 4.65 -36.07 22.83
CA LEU A 576 4.76 -35.67 24.22
C LEU A 576 3.40 -35.26 24.80
N ASN A 577 3.34 -35.18 26.12
CA ASN A 577 2.22 -34.57 26.80
C ASN A 577 2.49 -33.08 27.04
N TYR A 578 1.51 -32.36 27.60
CA TYR A 578 1.66 -30.96 28.01
C TYR A 578 2.90 -30.64 28.89
N ASN A 579 3.40 -31.59 29.69
CA ASN A 579 4.58 -31.44 30.54
C ASN A 579 5.90 -31.87 29.85
N LEU A 580 5.86 -32.22 28.56
CA LEU A 580 6.97 -32.72 27.74
C LEU A 580 7.47 -34.13 28.12
N ASP A 581 6.65 -34.93 28.81
CA ASP A 581 6.93 -36.37 28.99
C ASP A 581 6.57 -37.15 27.71
N PRO A 582 7.25 -38.27 27.39
CA PRO A 582 7.05 -39.04 26.17
C PRO A 582 5.74 -39.86 26.19
N GLN A 583 4.61 -39.16 26.17
CA GLN A 583 3.26 -39.69 26.12
C GLN A 583 2.39 -38.81 25.22
N PRO A 584 2.03 -39.25 24.01
CA PRO A 584 1.15 -38.47 23.12
C PRO A 584 -0.18 -38.15 23.78
N ASP A 585 -0.61 -36.89 23.71
CA ASP A 585 -1.88 -36.42 24.31
C ASP A 585 -2.89 -35.91 23.26
N GLY A 586 -2.57 -36.03 21.97
CA GLY A 586 -3.44 -35.59 20.88
C GLY A 586 -3.31 -34.09 20.58
N ARG A 587 -2.34 -33.40 21.18
CA ARG A 587 -2.07 -31.98 20.95
C ARG A 587 -0.68 -31.81 20.33
N PHE A 588 -0.48 -30.65 19.72
CA PHE A 588 0.81 -30.28 19.17
C PHE A 588 1.88 -30.12 20.27
N ASP A 589 3.01 -30.78 20.11
CA ASP A 589 4.19 -30.68 20.97
C ASP A 589 4.79 -29.26 20.87
N PHE A 590 4.55 -28.42 21.87
CA PHE A 590 5.00 -27.01 21.86
C PHE A 590 6.42 -26.87 22.45
N ILE A 591 7.45 -26.94 21.61
CA ILE A 591 8.86 -26.85 22.01
C ILE A 591 9.52 -25.67 21.30
N ASN A 592 9.83 -24.61 22.05
CA ASN A 592 10.40 -23.40 21.49
C ASN A 592 11.80 -23.66 20.87
N GLY A 593 11.98 -23.27 19.60
CA GLY A 593 13.20 -23.47 18.82
C GLY A 593 13.33 -24.86 18.17
N VAL A 594 12.35 -25.76 18.38
CA VAL A 594 12.37 -27.13 17.84
C VAL A 594 11.15 -27.40 16.97
N THR A 595 9.95 -27.30 17.53
CA THR A 595 8.68 -27.49 16.78
C THR A 595 7.96 -26.17 16.53
N ILE A 596 8.24 -25.13 17.33
CA ILE A 596 7.74 -23.77 17.10
C ILE A 596 8.78 -22.73 17.50
N ASN A 597 8.82 -21.59 16.82
CA ASN A 597 9.51 -20.40 17.28
C ASN A 597 8.47 -19.40 17.80
N THR A 598 8.44 -19.21 19.11
CA THR A 598 7.41 -18.36 19.74
C THR A 598 7.57 -16.89 19.40
N SER A 599 8.79 -16.42 19.12
CA SER A 599 9.05 -15.00 18.89
C SER A 599 8.44 -14.49 17.59
N ASN A 600 8.40 -15.32 16.55
CA ASN A 600 7.98 -14.95 15.19
C ASN A 600 6.94 -15.91 14.60
N GLY A 601 6.35 -16.78 15.42
CA GLY A 601 5.23 -17.63 15.04
C GLY A 601 5.54 -18.57 13.88
N ARG A 602 6.68 -19.27 13.92
CA ARG A 602 7.05 -20.27 12.90
C ARG A 602 6.89 -21.66 13.44
N VAL A 603 6.16 -22.51 12.73
CA VAL A 603 6.02 -23.94 13.03
C VAL A 603 7.08 -24.69 12.23
N TYR A 604 7.81 -25.56 12.90
CA TYR A 604 8.85 -26.41 12.34
C TYR A 604 8.38 -27.86 12.37
N PHE A 605 8.39 -28.52 11.22
CA PHE A 605 8.21 -29.96 11.19
C PHE A 605 9.53 -30.64 11.56
N PRO A 606 9.51 -31.71 12.38
CA PRO A 606 10.70 -32.49 12.73
C PRO A 606 11.14 -33.45 11.61
N VAL A 607 10.57 -33.32 10.43
CA VAL A 607 10.81 -34.12 9.23
C VAL A 607 11.04 -33.19 8.04
N LEU A 608 11.84 -33.60 7.06
CA LEU A 608 12.29 -32.78 5.92
C LEU A 608 11.16 -32.53 4.92
N GLU A 609 10.43 -33.58 4.57
CA GLU A 609 9.39 -33.55 3.54
C GLU A 609 8.07 -34.12 4.07
N PRO A 610 7.41 -33.41 5.01
CA PRO A 610 6.25 -33.96 5.72
C PRO A 610 5.17 -34.47 4.77
N PHE A 611 4.86 -33.72 3.71
CA PHE A 611 3.80 -34.09 2.76
C PHE A 611 4.31 -34.85 1.53
N GLY A 612 5.63 -35.04 1.40
CA GLY A 612 6.32 -35.68 0.28
C GLY A 612 6.77 -37.09 0.65
N GLN A 613 8.09 -37.33 0.59
CA GLN A 613 8.68 -38.65 0.82
C GLN A 613 8.32 -39.25 2.18
N TYR A 614 8.35 -38.45 3.26
CA TYR A 614 8.06 -38.96 4.61
C TYR A 614 6.65 -39.56 4.72
N LEU A 615 5.64 -38.91 4.12
CA LEU A 615 4.28 -39.42 4.14
C LEU A 615 4.13 -40.68 3.28
N GLU A 616 4.81 -40.75 2.13
CA GLU A 616 4.84 -41.96 1.30
C GLU A 616 5.36 -43.16 2.10
N ASP A 617 6.49 -42.98 2.79
CA ASP A 617 7.12 -44.03 3.59
C ASP A 617 6.17 -44.50 4.69
N LYS A 618 5.46 -43.58 5.35
CA LYS A 618 4.45 -43.94 6.36
C LYS A 618 3.24 -44.66 5.75
N ILE A 619 2.76 -44.26 4.57
CA ILE A 619 1.62 -44.89 3.91
C ILE A 619 1.97 -46.31 3.45
N THR A 620 3.15 -46.49 2.88
CA THR A 620 3.63 -47.80 2.37
C THR A 620 4.19 -48.70 3.47
N GLY A 621 4.39 -48.14 4.68
CA GLY A 621 4.99 -48.84 5.81
C GLY A 621 6.47 -49.13 5.60
N GLU A 622 7.16 -48.28 4.84
CA GLU A 622 8.57 -48.45 4.53
C GLU A 622 9.41 -48.49 5.80
N LYS A 623 10.18 -49.57 5.94
CA LYS A 623 11.15 -49.76 7.02
C LYS A 623 12.31 -50.61 6.54
N ASP A 624 13.53 -50.08 6.69
CA ASP A 624 14.77 -50.75 6.31
C ASP A 624 14.76 -51.27 4.85
N GLY A 625 14.18 -50.48 3.93
CA GLY A 625 14.06 -50.80 2.50
C GLY A 625 12.96 -51.81 2.13
N ASN A 626 12.10 -52.19 3.09
CA ASN A 626 10.92 -53.02 2.82
C ASN A 626 9.67 -52.14 2.84
N LYS A 627 8.93 -52.09 1.73
CA LYS A 627 7.66 -51.36 1.59
C LYS A 627 6.56 -52.25 1.03
N ASP A 628 5.30 -51.94 1.35
CA ASP A 628 4.17 -52.60 0.70
C ASP A 628 3.88 -51.92 -0.65
N ASP A 629 4.36 -52.54 -1.73
CA ASP A 629 4.19 -52.02 -3.09
C ASP A 629 2.72 -51.83 -3.47
N ASN A 630 1.78 -52.57 -2.87
CA ASN A 630 0.35 -52.41 -3.15
C ASN A 630 -0.19 -51.07 -2.65
N LEU A 631 0.44 -50.48 -1.63
CA LEU A 631 0.06 -49.20 -1.04
C LEU A 631 0.67 -48.02 -1.80
N THR A 632 1.57 -48.23 -2.76
CA THR A 632 2.18 -47.15 -3.56
C THR A 632 1.13 -46.33 -4.32
N VAL A 633 0.08 -46.98 -4.84
CA VAL A 633 -1.02 -46.29 -5.52
C VAL A 633 -1.79 -45.39 -4.55
N ILE A 634 -1.95 -45.84 -3.31
CA ILE A 634 -2.58 -45.08 -2.23
C ILE A 634 -1.67 -43.92 -1.81
N ALA A 635 -0.37 -44.15 -1.69
CA ALA A 635 0.60 -43.11 -1.36
C ALA A 635 0.59 -41.98 -2.40
N ASN A 636 0.59 -42.31 -3.70
CA ASN A 636 0.50 -41.32 -4.78
C ASN A 636 -0.81 -40.51 -4.74
N LYS A 637 -1.90 -41.04 -4.18
CA LYS A 637 -3.16 -40.30 -4.02
C LYS A 637 -3.04 -39.19 -2.97
N TYR A 638 -2.33 -39.45 -1.87
CA TYR A 638 -2.27 -38.54 -0.72
C TYR A 638 -1.04 -37.63 -0.71
N THR A 639 0.10 -38.09 -1.24
CA THR A 639 1.38 -37.36 -1.18
C THR A 639 1.43 -36.20 -2.17
N TYR A 640 2.20 -35.18 -1.82
CA TYR A 640 2.49 -34.00 -2.64
C TYR A 640 4.00 -33.83 -2.75
N LYS A 641 4.64 -34.71 -3.53
CA LYS A 641 6.09 -34.75 -3.72
C LYS A 641 6.59 -33.61 -4.59
N GLU A 642 5.78 -33.22 -5.55
CA GLU A 642 6.07 -32.16 -6.51
C GLU A 642 6.36 -30.83 -5.80
N LEU A 643 5.79 -30.63 -4.61
CA LEU A 643 6.10 -29.48 -3.75
C LEU A 643 7.58 -29.37 -3.33
N TYR A 644 8.28 -30.50 -3.26
CA TYR A 644 9.68 -30.61 -2.86
C TYR A 644 10.62 -30.80 -4.05
N GLU A 645 10.14 -31.39 -5.15
CA GLU A 645 10.91 -31.68 -6.37
C GLU A 645 10.86 -30.56 -7.43
N MET A 646 9.83 -29.71 -7.41
CA MET A 646 9.63 -28.58 -8.32
C MET A 646 9.65 -27.25 -7.57
N THR A 647 9.70 -26.13 -8.28
CA THR A 647 9.51 -24.83 -7.63
C THR A 647 8.10 -24.75 -7.04
N ARG A 648 7.93 -23.94 -5.99
CA ARG A 648 6.61 -23.78 -5.35
C ARG A 648 5.53 -23.37 -6.34
N ASN A 649 5.87 -22.51 -7.30
CA ASN A 649 4.91 -22.01 -8.27
C ASN A 649 4.50 -23.10 -9.27
N ASP A 650 5.47 -23.86 -9.81
CA ASP A 650 5.18 -24.96 -10.73
C ASP A 650 4.32 -26.02 -10.05
N ALA A 651 4.65 -26.39 -8.80
CA ALA A 651 3.86 -27.35 -8.03
C ALA A 651 2.41 -26.87 -7.81
N GLN A 652 2.19 -25.56 -7.63
CA GLN A 652 0.86 -24.98 -7.46
C GLN A 652 0.06 -24.94 -8.76
N GLN A 653 0.72 -24.67 -9.88
CA GLN A 653 0.09 -24.51 -11.19
C GLN A 653 -0.16 -25.85 -11.89
N GLU A 654 0.84 -26.74 -11.90
CA GLU A 654 0.77 -28.03 -12.59
C GLU A 654 0.05 -29.11 -11.77
N HIS A 655 0.14 -29.04 -10.43
CA HIS A 655 -0.40 -30.06 -9.50
C HIS A 655 -1.34 -29.49 -8.41
N PRO A 656 -2.33 -28.64 -8.75
CA PRO A 656 -3.26 -28.06 -7.77
C PRO A 656 -4.16 -29.11 -7.09
N ASP A 657 -4.28 -30.31 -7.67
CA ASP A 657 -5.06 -31.41 -7.14
C ASP A 657 -4.43 -32.07 -5.90
N LYS A 658 -3.10 -31.97 -5.75
CA LYS A 658 -2.32 -32.52 -4.63
C LYS A 658 -2.32 -31.63 -3.39
N ASN A 659 -2.55 -30.33 -3.54
CA ASN A 659 -2.57 -29.38 -2.43
C ASN A 659 -3.84 -29.51 -1.57
N ARG A 660 -3.87 -30.56 -0.74
CA ARG A 660 -5.01 -30.96 0.09
C ARG A 660 -4.75 -30.91 1.59
N PHE A 661 -3.49 -30.72 1.99
CA PHE A 661 -3.14 -30.57 3.40
C PHE A 661 -3.19 -29.11 3.85
N SER A 662 -3.64 -28.90 5.07
CA SER A 662 -3.63 -27.58 5.71
C SER A 662 -3.36 -27.70 7.21
N LEU A 663 -2.55 -26.79 7.72
CA LEU A 663 -2.36 -26.54 9.14
C LEU A 663 -3.49 -25.61 9.58
N MET A 664 -4.37 -26.11 10.44
CA MET A 664 -5.49 -25.36 10.98
C MET A 664 -5.37 -25.29 12.49
N GLY A 665 -5.58 -24.11 13.05
CA GLY A 665 -5.41 -23.94 14.48
C GLY A 665 -5.83 -22.58 14.99
N GLN A 666 -5.56 -22.36 16.27
CA GLN A 666 -5.75 -21.09 16.94
C GLN A 666 -4.58 -20.79 17.87
N TYR A 667 -4.28 -19.52 18.04
CA TYR A 667 -3.26 -19.06 18.99
C TYR A 667 -3.73 -17.83 19.76
N GLN A 668 -3.04 -17.56 20.86
CA GLN A 668 -3.18 -16.34 21.64
C GLN A 668 -1.83 -15.61 21.67
N SER A 669 -1.88 -14.31 21.36
CA SER A 669 -0.73 -13.41 21.57
C SER A 669 -0.72 -12.92 23.01
N SER A 670 0.41 -12.43 23.50
CA SER A 670 0.56 -11.95 24.89
C SER A 670 -0.61 -11.07 25.35
N SER A 671 -1.23 -11.45 26.47
CA SER A 671 -2.44 -10.82 26.99
C SER A 671 -2.23 -9.32 27.28
N SER A 672 -3.06 -8.50 26.66
CA SER A 672 -3.30 -7.11 27.07
C SER A 672 -4.73 -7.02 27.54
N SER A 673 -5.00 -6.30 28.64
CA SER A 673 -6.38 -5.97 29.04
C SER A 673 -7.12 -5.12 28.00
N GLU A 674 -6.40 -4.65 26.97
CA GLU A 674 -6.90 -3.87 25.87
C GLU A 674 -7.13 -4.74 24.63
N ILE A 675 -8.37 -4.75 24.18
CA ILE A 675 -8.82 -5.39 22.94
C ILE A 675 -8.80 -4.33 21.85
N SER A 676 -7.99 -4.54 20.81
CA SER A 676 -8.00 -3.69 19.61
C SER A 676 -9.25 -4.01 18.78
N LEU A 677 -10.01 -2.97 18.43
CA LEU A 677 -11.14 -3.07 17.51
C LEU A 677 -10.73 -3.00 16.03
N ASN A 678 -9.44 -2.78 15.76
CA ASN A 678 -8.88 -2.63 14.40
C ASN A 678 -9.62 -1.59 13.55
N ALA A 679 -10.24 -0.61 14.20
CA ALA A 679 -10.94 0.51 13.59
C ALA A 679 -10.68 1.77 14.41
N MET A 680 -10.19 2.83 13.77
CA MET A 680 -9.96 4.11 14.43
C MET A 680 -11.20 5.00 14.33
N ASN A 681 -11.33 5.98 15.23
CA ASN A 681 -12.41 6.98 15.23
C ASN A 681 -13.83 6.38 15.19
N ILE A 682 -14.08 5.43 16.10
CA ILE A 682 -15.37 4.76 16.23
C ILE A 682 -16.41 5.78 16.77
N PRO A 683 -17.60 5.90 16.15
CA PRO A 683 -18.67 6.75 16.67
C PRO A 683 -19.06 6.38 18.11
N GLN A 684 -19.14 7.38 18.99
CA GLN A 684 -19.53 7.18 20.39
C GLN A 684 -20.90 6.51 20.50
N GLY A 685 -21.03 5.55 21.42
CA GLY A 685 -22.28 4.80 21.62
C GLY A 685 -22.61 3.75 20.56
N SER A 686 -21.77 3.57 19.53
CA SER A 686 -21.95 2.50 18.54
C SER A 686 -21.44 1.14 19.03
N VAL A 687 -20.58 1.14 20.05
CA VAL A 687 -20.00 -0.08 20.63
C VAL A 687 -20.98 -0.72 21.61
N THR A 688 -21.20 -2.02 21.47
CA THR A 688 -21.95 -2.85 22.41
C THR A 688 -21.09 -4.05 22.77
N VAL A 689 -20.78 -4.19 24.06
CA VAL A 689 -20.04 -5.32 24.60
C VAL A 689 -21.00 -6.25 25.33
N THR A 690 -20.92 -7.56 25.04
CA THR A 690 -21.68 -8.60 25.73
C THR A 690 -20.73 -9.68 26.24
N ALA A 691 -21.01 -10.28 27.39
CA ALA A 691 -20.28 -11.44 27.91
C ALA A 691 -21.27 -12.54 28.30
N GLY A 692 -21.13 -13.73 27.71
CA GLY A 692 -22.04 -14.85 27.96
C GLY A 692 -23.52 -14.53 27.68
N GLY A 693 -23.77 -13.63 26.72
CA GLY A 693 -25.11 -13.15 26.37
C GLY A 693 -25.63 -11.96 27.19
N ASN A 694 -24.95 -11.57 28.26
CA ASN A 694 -25.33 -10.39 29.05
C ASN A 694 -24.64 -9.14 28.50
N LYS A 695 -25.39 -8.07 28.23
CA LYS A 695 -24.83 -6.77 27.84
C LYS A 695 -24.11 -6.11 29.02
N LEU A 696 -22.86 -5.74 28.79
CA LEU A 696 -22.02 -5.07 29.79
C LEU A 696 -22.26 -3.56 29.77
N THR A 697 -21.95 -2.90 30.89
CA THR A 697 -22.14 -1.45 31.04
C THR A 697 -20.81 -0.70 30.86
N GLU A 698 -20.79 0.27 29.94
CA GLU A 698 -19.63 1.15 29.73
C GLU A 698 -19.33 1.97 30.99
N ASN A 699 -18.05 2.17 31.30
CA ASN A 699 -17.48 2.79 32.50
C ASN A 699 -17.73 2.06 33.83
N VAL A 700 -18.38 0.91 33.80
CA VAL A 700 -18.53 0.03 34.97
C VAL A 700 -17.82 -1.29 34.73
N ASP A 701 -18.16 -1.98 33.64
CA ASP A 701 -17.60 -3.27 33.28
C ASP A 701 -16.42 -3.15 32.29
N TYR A 702 -16.43 -2.13 31.43
CA TYR A 702 -15.38 -1.85 30.44
C TYR A 702 -15.28 -0.35 30.13
N THR A 703 -14.17 0.07 29.53
CA THR A 703 -13.95 1.43 28.99
C THR A 703 -13.58 1.34 27.51
N ILE A 704 -13.85 2.41 26.75
CA ILE A 704 -13.55 2.48 25.33
C ILE A 704 -12.71 3.73 25.05
N ASP A 705 -11.60 3.54 24.35
CA ASP A 705 -10.92 4.60 23.63
C ASP A 705 -11.47 4.64 22.20
N TYR A 706 -12.38 5.58 21.94
CA TYR A 706 -13.03 5.72 20.64
C TYR A 706 -12.09 6.25 19.54
N ALA A 707 -11.02 6.96 19.92
CA ALA A 707 -10.06 7.50 18.97
C ALA A 707 -9.12 6.38 18.46
N LEU A 708 -8.52 5.63 19.39
CA LEU A 708 -7.62 4.52 19.08
C LEU A 708 -8.36 3.22 18.74
N GLY A 709 -9.66 3.14 19.01
CA GLY A 709 -10.46 1.94 18.78
C GLY A 709 -10.09 0.79 19.70
N ARG A 710 -9.96 1.05 21.01
CA ARG A 710 -9.58 0.03 22.00
C ARG A 710 -10.63 -0.12 23.08
N VAL A 711 -10.94 -1.35 23.45
CA VAL A 711 -11.84 -1.67 24.57
C VAL A 711 -11.04 -2.29 25.68
N LYS A 712 -11.10 -1.69 26.87
CA LYS A 712 -10.46 -2.22 28.07
C LYS A 712 -11.51 -2.78 29.02
N ILE A 713 -11.45 -4.08 29.28
CA ILE A 713 -12.34 -4.73 30.25
C ILE A 713 -11.82 -4.43 31.66
N ILE A 714 -12.65 -3.81 32.50
CA ILE A 714 -12.30 -3.39 33.87
C ILE A 714 -12.77 -4.45 34.88
N ASN A 715 -13.88 -5.13 34.59
CA ASN A 715 -14.43 -6.16 35.47
C ASN A 715 -13.58 -7.44 35.38
N GLU A 716 -12.65 -7.58 36.33
CA GLU A 716 -11.75 -8.74 36.44
C GLU A 716 -12.49 -10.08 36.60
N GLY A 717 -13.69 -10.06 37.18
CA GLY A 717 -14.52 -11.27 37.32
C GLY A 717 -14.94 -11.87 35.98
N ILE A 718 -15.18 -11.03 34.97
CA ILE A 718 -15.53 -11.44 33.60
C ILE A 718 -14.29 -11.89 32.84
N LEU A 719 -13.15 -11.24 33.07
CA LEU A 719 -11.88 -11.61 32.44
C LEU A 719 -11.42 -13.00 32.93
N ASN A 720 -11.46 -13.22 34.25
CA ASN A 720 -10.99 -14.45 34.90
C ASN A 720 -11.95 -15.63 34.75
N SER A 721 -13.22 -15.39 34.39
CA SER A 721 -14.19 -16.47 34.16
C SER A 721 -14.02 -17.17 32.81
N GLY A 722 -13.16 -16.64 31.92
CA GLY A 722 -12.96 -17.19 30.57
C GLY A 722 -14.19 -17.11 29.67
N THR A 723 -15.21 -16.33 30.08
CA THR A 723 -16.46 -16.20 29.32
C THR A 723 -16.19 -15.45 28.00
N PRO A 724 -16.71 -15.93 26.85
CA PRO A 724 -16.57 -15.20 25.59
C PRO A 724 -17.21 -13.80 25.68
N ILE A 725 -16.42 -12.79 25.30
CA ILE A 725 -16.79 -11.38 25.22
C ILE A 725 -16.96 -11.04 23.74
N LYS A 726 -18.17 -10.65 23.35
CA LYS A 726 -18.53 -10.26 21.99
C LYS A 726 -18.70 -8.75 21.93
N ILE A 727 -17.95 -8.10 21.06
CA ILE A 727 -17.93 -6.64 20.88
C ILE A 727 -18.42 -6.32 19.48
N SER A 728 -19.60 -5.72 19.38
CA SER A 728 -20.13 -5.19 18.13
C SER A 728 -19.96 -3.67 18.09
N PHE A 729 -19.54 -3.10 16.97
CA PHE A 729 -19.36 -1.64 16.83
C PHE A 729 -19.63 -1.17 15.40
N GLU A 730 -19.90 0.12 15.21
CA GLU A 730 -19.98 0.77 13.90
C GLU A 730 -18.64 1.46 13.63
N SER A 731 -18.08 1.33 12.44
CA SER A 731 -16.86 2.03 12.05
C SER A 731 -17.11 2.85 10.80
N ASN A 732 -16.56 4.06 10.75
CA ASN A 732 -16.49 4.82 9.51
C ASN A 732 -15.29 4.27 8.74
N THR A 733 -15.54 3.32 7.84
CA THR A 733 -14.45 2.74 7.04
C THR A 733 -13.82 3.81 6.15
N LEU A 734 -12.49 3.88 6.19
CA LEU A 734 -11.66 4.86 5.49
C LEU A 734 -11.89 4.93 3.96
N PHE A 735 -12.41 3.85 3.35
CA PHE A 735 -12.50 3.70 1.89
C PHE A 735 -13.79 3.00 1.41
N ALA A 736 -14.96 3.28 2.02
CA ALA A 736 -16.22 2.78 1.45
C ALA A 736 -16.64 3.61 0.22
N ILE A 737 -16.19 3.20 -0.96
CA ILE A 737 -16.53 3.88 -2.22
C ILE A 737 -17.99 3.59 -2.64
N GLN A 738 -18.57 2.49 -2.15
CA GLN A 738 -19.96 2.11 -2.45
C GLN A 738 -20.96 2.98 -1.67
N SER A 739 -21.96 3.54 -2.36
CA SER A 739 -23.02 4.30 -1.70
C SER A 739 -24.10 3.37 -1.14
N LYS A 740 -24.41 3.50 0.16
CA LYS A 740 -25.45 2.72 0.83
C LYS A 740 -26.66 3.59 1.14
N THR A 741 -27.83 3.28 0.60
CA THR A 741 -29.07 4.02 0.86
C THR A 741 -29.92 3.26 1.87
N LEU A 742 -30.17 3.87 3.02
CA LEU A 742 -31.05 3.37 4.07
C LEU A 742 -32.36 4.19 4.08
N ILE A 743 -33.48 3.49 3.90
CA ILE A 743 -34.82 4.04 4.03
C ILE A 743 -35.52 3.27 5.14
N GLY A 744 -36.10 3.97 6.10
CA GLY A 744 -36.66 3.31 7.27
C GLY A 744 -37.85 4.04 7.86
N SER A 745 -38.71 3.30 8.55
CA SER A 745 -39.74 3.86 9.41
C SER A 745 -39.95 3.00 10.65
N ARG A 746 -39.99 3.66 11.81
CA ARG A 746 -40.34 3.08 13.11
C ARG A 746 -41.65 3.68 13.59
N PHE A 747 -42.51 2.82 14.12
CA PHE A 747 -43.83 3.13 14.66
C PHE A 747 -43.87 2.71 16.13
N ASP A 748 -43.94 3.68 17.04
CA ASP A 748 -44.00 3.43 18.49
C ASP A 748 -45.39 3.82 19.01
N TYR A 749 -46.17 2.83 19.46
CA TYR A 749 -47.51 3.04 20.00
C TYR A 749 -47.53 2.81 21.52
N LYS A 750 -47.81 3.88 22.28
CA LYS A 750 -47.89 3.84 23.75
C LYS A 750 -49.29 3.40 24.19
N LEU A 751 -49.48 2.10 24.46
CA LEU A 751 -50.77 1.58 24.95
C LEU A 751 -51.10 2.14 26.34
N SER A 752 -50.14 2.08 27.26
CA SER A 752 -50.20 2.65 28.61
C SER A 752 -48.87 3.33 29.00
N LYS A 753 -48.74 3.80 30.24
CA LYS A 753 -47.44 4.32 30.75
C LYS A 753 -46.39 3.21 30.90
N ASP A 754 -46.86 1.97 30.99
CA ASP A 754 -46.07 0.79 31.34
C ASP A 754 -45.98 -0.20 30.17
N PHE A 755 -46.68 0.05 29.05
CA PHE A 755 -46.73 -0.86 27.90
C PHE A 755 -46.62 -0.12 26.57
N ASN A 756 -45.58 -0.44 25.80
CA ASN A 756 -45.30 0.11 24.48
C ASN A 756 -45.18 -1.02 23.45
N VAL A 757 -45.67 -0.77 22.24
CA VAL A 757 -45.52 -1.68 21.10
C VAL A 757 -44.87 -0.91 19.97
N GLY A 758 -43.76 -1.44 19.46
CA GLY A 758 -42.99 -0.93 18.34
C GLY A 758 -43.18 -1.78 17.09
N GLY A 759 -43.11 -1.14 15.92
CA GLY A 759 -42.96 -1.78 14.63
C GLY A 759 -41.88 -1.07 13.83
N THR A 760 -40.99 -1.81 13.18
CA THR A 760 -39.88 -1.24 12.40
C THR A 760 -39.85 -1.87 11.02
N ILE A 761 -39.61 -1.05 9.99
CA ILE A 761 -39.28 -1.49 8.64
C ILE A 761 -38.09 -0.68 8.13
N LEU A 762 -37.05 -1.35 7.65
CA LEU A 762 -35.86 -0.74 7.06
C LEU A 762 -35.55 -1.41 5.72
N HIS A 763 -35.10 -0.63 4.76
CA HIS A 763 -34.60 -1.08 3.47
C HIS A 763 -33.21 -0.48 3.26
N LEU A 764 -32.20 -1.34 3.11
CA LEU A 764 -30.82 -0.95 2.85
C LEU A 764 -30.41 -1.47 1.47
N THR A 765 -30.02 -0.57 0.58
CA THR A 765 -29.55 -0.91 -0.77
C THR A 765 -28.19 -0.29 -1.05
N GLU A 766 -27.25 -1.11 -1.50
CA GLU A 766 -25.93 -0.71 -1.92
C GLU A 766 -25.88 -0.53 -3.44
N ARG A 767 -25.15 0.51 -3.88
CA ARG A 767 -24.90 0.75 -5.29
C ARG A 767 -23.40 0.58 -5.56
N PRO A 768 -23.03 -0.36 -6.44
CA PRO A 768 -21.64 -0.57 -6.84
C PRO A 768 -21.17 0.53 -7.80
N ILE A 769 -19.86 0.69 -7.92
CA ILE A 769 -19.22 1.64 -8.87
C ILE A 769 -19.35 1.10 -10.30
N THR A 770 -19.08 -0.19 -10.46
CA THR A 770 -19.09 -0.92 -11.73
C THR A 770 -20.26 -1.89 -11.78
N GLN A 771 -20.68 -2.26 -12.99
CA GLN A 771 -21.70 -3.29 -13.20
C GLN A 771 -21.13 -4.70 -13.12
N LYS A 772 -19.85 -4.88 -13.47
CA LYS A 772 -19.11 -6.12 -13.23
C LYS A 772 -18.70 -6.16 -11.76
N ILE A 773 -19.09 -7.22 -11.06
CA ILE A 773 -18.87 -7.40 -9.63
C ILE A 773 -18.36 -8.80 -9.39
N ASN A 774 -17.26 -8.90 -8.65
CA ASN A 774 -16.64 -10.15 -8.29
C ASN A 774 -17.38 -10.80 -7.10
N ILE A 775 -17.22 -12.11 -6.97
CA ILE A 775 -17.74 -12.84 -5.83
C ILE A 775 -17.12 -12.33 -4.51
N GLY A 776 -17.96 -12.05 -3.51
CA GLY A 776 -17.58 -11.44 -2.23
C GLY A 776 -17.83 -9.93 -2.15
N ASP A 777 -17.92 -9.24 -3.28
CA ASP A 777 -18.18 -7.80 -3.36
C ASP A 777 -19.65 -7.48 -3.73
N GLU A 778 -20.56 -8.47 -3.62
CA GLU A 778 -21.93 -8.31 -4.07
C GLU A 778 -22.70 -7.24 -3.28
N PRO A 779 -23.29 -6.23 -3.97
CA PRO A 779 -24.05 -5.18 -3.31
C PRO A 779 -25.40 -5.72 -2.84
N ILE A 780 -25.67 -5.52 -1.55
CA ILE A 780 -26.92 -5.99 -0.94
C ILE A 780 -28.10 -5.05 -1.22
N SER A 781 -29.31 -5.60 -1.20
CA SER A 781 -30.57 -4.84 -1.26
C SER A 781 -31.61 -5.51 -0.37
N ASN A 782 -31.45 -5.34 0.94
CA ASN A 782 -32.18 -6.08 1.95
C ASN A 782 -33.31 -5.25 2.55
N THR A 783 -34.44 -5.91 2.84
CA THR A 783 -35.55 -5.30 3.59
C THR A 783 -35.76 -6.07 4.87
N ILE A 784 -35.66 -5.41 6.02
CA ILE A 784 -35.96 -5.99 7.33
C ILE A 784 -37.21 -5.35 7.90
N TRP A 785 -38.09 -6.15 8.48
CA TRP A 785 -39.22 -5.64 9.24
C TRP A 785 -39.42 -6.44 10.53
N GLY A 786 -39.97 -5.82 11.54
CA GLY A 786 -40.14 -6.45 12.84
C GLY A 786 -41.12 -5.73 13.76
N MET A 787 -41.43 -6.38 14.87
CA MET A 787 -42.29 -5.86 15.92
C MET A 787 -41.62 -6.09 17.27
N ASP A 788 -41.76 -5.13 18.16
CA ASP A 788 -41.24 -5.19 19.52
C ASP A 788 -42.33 -4.78 20.53
N ALA A 789 -42.26 -5.35 21.72
CA ALA A 789 -43.17 -5.04 22.82
C ALA A 789 -42.36 -4.91 24.12
N ASP A 790 -42.54 -3.79 24.80
CA ASP A 790 -41.88 -3.48 26.08
C ASP A 790 -42.95 -3.25 27.14
N TYR A 791 -42.98 -4.11 28.16
CA TYR A 791 -43.83 -3.99 29.33
C TYR A 791 -43.00 -3.82 30.58
N ARG A 792 -43.12 -2.67 31.24
CA ARG A 792 -42.37 -2.33 32.45
C ARG A 792 -43.29 -1.87 33.55
N THR A 793 -43.36 -2.61 34.64
CA THR A 793 -44.19 -2.24 35.80
C THR A 793 -43.44 -2.44 37.11
N GLN A 794 -43.84 -1.69 38.14
CA GLN A 794 -43.31 -1.88 39.50
C GLN A 794 -44.08 -3.01 40.17
N VAL A 795 -43.37 -3.86 40.92
CA VAL A 795 -43.96 -4.97 41.67
C VAL A 795 -43.66 -4.78 43.16
N PRO A 796 -44.41 -3.92 43.87
CA PRO A 796 -44.18 -3.63 45.29
C PRO A 796 -44.25 -4.86 46.18
N PHE A 797 -44.98 -5.90 45.75
CA PHE A 797 -45.03 -7.19 46.44
C PHE A 797 -43.64 -7.82 46.54
N LEU A 798 -42.85 -7.82 45.47
CA LEU A 798 -41.48 -8.37 45.49
C LEU A 798 -40.59 -7.54 46.41
N THR A 799 -40.73 -6.21 46.39
CA THR A 799 -39.99 -5.32 47.30
C THR A 799 -40.27 -5.68 48.76
N LYS A 800 -41.54 -5.83 49.12
CA LYS A 800 -41.97 -6.21 50.46
C LYS A 800 -41.55 -7.63 50.84
N MET A 801 -41.54 -8.56 49.88
CA MET A 801 -41.09 -9.93 50.11
C MET A 801 -39.60 -9.98 50.44
N VAL A 802 -38.78 -9.18 49.76
CA VAL A 802 -37.34 -9.06 50.03
C VAL A 802 -37.09 -8.34 51.36
N ASP A 803 -37.83 -7.28 51.66
CA ASP A 803 -37.76 -6.55 52.94
C ASP A 803 -38.26 -7.38 54.14
N ALA A 804 -39.05 -8.44 53.90
CA ALA A 804 -39.52 -9.36 54.93
C ALA A 804 -38.50 -10.47 55.30
N LEU A 805 -37.39 -10.59 54.56
CA LEU A 805 -36.32 -11.54 54.91
C LEU A 805 -35.54 -11.00 56.12
N PRO A 806 -35.35 -11.81 57.19
CA PRO A 806 -34.60 -11.37 58.36
C PRO A 806 -33.16 -11.00 57.95
N LEU A 807 -32.66 -9.88 58.50
CA LEU A 807 -31.32 -9.28 58.25
C LEU A 807 -31.18 -8.41 56.97
N ILE A 808 -32.24 -8.21 56.18
CA ILE A 808 -32.22 -7.33 54.99
C ILE A 808 -33.33 -6.27 55.17
N SER A 809 -33.02 -4.99 54.95
CA SER A 809 -34.03 -3.93 54.82
C SER A 809 -33.76 -3.09 53.57
N THR A 810 -34.72 -3.05 52.65
CA THR A 810 -34.57 -2.32 51.38
C THR A 810 -35.84 -1.59 50.99
N LYS A 811 -35.70 -0.30 50.69
CA LYS A 811 -36.77 0.56 50.19
C LYS A 811 -36.72 0.77 48.68
N ALA A 812 -35.75 0.15 48.01
CA ALA A 812 -35.59 0.27 46.57
C ALA A 812 -36.75 -0.47 45.86
N PRO A 813 -37.51 0.20 44.98
CA PRO A 813 -38.65 -0.42 44.31
C PRO A 813 -38.20 -1.55 43.37
N SER A 814 -38.89 -2.68 43.42
CA SER A 814 -38.69 -3.79 42.48
C SER A 814 -39.47 -3.53 41.20
N SER A 815 -38.86 -3.75 40.05
CA SER A 815 -39.50 -3.63 38.73
C SER A 815 -39.44 -4.94 37.97
N LEU A 816 -40.52 -5.27 37.27
CA LEU A 816 -40.58 -6.34 36.29
C LEU A 816 -40.58 -5.70 34.89
N THR A 817 -39.63 -6.12 34.05
CA THR A 817 -39.57 -5.72 32.64
C THR A 817 -39.67 -6.98 31.78
N ILE A 818 -40.59 -6.97 30.81
CA ILE A 818 -40.78 -8.05 29.84
C ILE A 818 -40.60 -7.43 28.46
N ASN A 819 -39.63 -7.93 27.71
CA ASN A 819 -39.32 -7.52 26.35
C ASN A 819 -39.58 -8.70 25.41
N GLY A 820 -40.30 -8.44 24.32
CA GLY A 820 -40.50 -9.40 23.24
C GLY A 820 -40.18 -8.74 21.90
N GLU A 821 -39.42 -9.42 21.06
CA GLU A 821 -39.01 -8.91 19.74
C GLU A 821 -39.16 -9.99 18.68
N PHE A 822 -39.54 -9.56 17.48
CA PHE A 822 -39.60 -10.39 16.28
C PHE A 822 -39.04 -9.57 15.10
N ALA A 823 -38.21 -10.19 14.28
CA ALA A 823 -37.68 -9.58 13.07
C ALA A 823 -37.62 -10.61 11.93
N ASN A 824 -37.92 -10.17 10.72
CA ASN A 824 -37.82 -10.96 9.50
C ASN A 824 -37.01 -10.19 8.46
N LEU A 825 -36.00 -10.84 7.89
CA LEU A 825 -35.13 -10.30 6.85
C LEU A 825 -35.52 -10.88 5.50
N ILE A 826 -35.80 -10.01 4.55
CA ILE A 826 -36.03 -10.34 3.14
C ILE A 826 -34.75 -9.93 2.40
N PRO A 827 -33.86 -10.88 2.07
CA PRO A 827 -32.64 -10.58 1.35
C PRO A 827 -32.94 -10.25 -0.12
N GLY A 828 -32.10 -9.43 -0.74
CA GLY A 828 -32.18 -9.10 -2.15
C GLY A 828 -30.87 -8.53 -2.69
N HIS A 829 -30.79 -8.33 -4.00
CA HIS A 829 -29.62 -7.80 -4.70
C HIS A 829 -29.90 -6.46 -5.38
N SER A 830 -28.86 -5.65 -5.57
CA SER A 830 -28.98 -4.37 -6.25
C SER A 830 -29.28 -4.53 -7.74
N ARG A 831 -30.29 -3.81 -8.25
CA ARG A 831 -30.62 -3.79 -9.70
C ARG A 831 -29.61 -3.02 -10.54
N ALA A 832 -28.67 -2.30 -9.91
CA ALA A 832 -27.60 -1.59 -10.60
C ALA A 832 -26.58 -2.54 -11.26
N VAL A 833 -26.54 -3.81 -10.85
CA VAL A 833 -25.71 -4.86 -11.44
C VAL A 833 -26.37 -5.38 -12.72
N THR A 834 -27.35 -6.27 -12.56
CA THR A 834 -28.22 -6.81 -13.61
C THR A 834 -29.55 -7.19 -12.98
N LYS A 835 -30.56 -7.52 -13.80
CA LYS A 835 -31.84 -8.01 -13.30
C LYS A 835 -31.68 -9.39 -12.63
N GLU A 836 -30.81 -10.25 -13.18
CA GLU A 836 -30.56 -11.58 -12.62
C GLU A 836 -29.65 -11.58 -11.39
N GLY A 837 -28.89 -10.51 -11.12
CA GLY A 837 -27.97 -10.45 -9.97
C GLY A 837 -26.72 -11.30 -10.19
N ILE A 838 -26.07 -11.11 -11.34
CA ILE A 838 -24.89 -11.89 -11.75
C ILE A 838 -23.66 -11.39 -10.97
N SER A 839 -22.94 -12.31 -10.34
CA SER A 839 -21.56 -12.10 -9.88
C SER A 839 -20.58 -12.91 -10.72
N TYR A 840 -19.40 -12.36 -10.94
CA TYR A 840 -18.35 -12.96 -11.72
C TYR A 840 -17.41 -13.71 -10.78
N ILE A 841 -17.15 -14.98 -11.08
CA ILE A 841 -16.08 -15.73 -10.41
C ILE A 841 -14.72 -15.22 -10.91
N ASP A 842 -14.65 -14.93 -12.21
CA ASP A 842 -13.52 -14.28 -12.88
C ASP A 842 -14.06 -13.53 -14.11
N ASP A 843 -13.55 -12.33 -14.37
CA ASP A 843 -13.88 -11.53 -15.55
C ASP A 843 -12.70 -11.40 -16.54
N PHE A 844 -11.56 -12.03 -16.22
CA PHE A 844 -10.29 -12.01 -16.94
C PHE A 844 -9.68 -10.62 -17.18
N GLU A 845 -10.22 -9.55 -16.58
CA GLU A 845 -9.71 -8.19 -16.80
C GLU A 845 -8.31 -8.02 -16.18
N GLY A 846 -8.07 -8.66 -15.02
CA GLY A 846 -6.79 -8.69 -14.33
C GLY A 846 -5.81 -9.77 -14.80
N SER A 847 -6.17 -10.56 -15.82
CA SER A 847 -5.34 -11.69 -16.29
C SER A 847 -4.07 -11.26 -17.03
N ARG A 848 -3.96 -9.98 -17.42
CA ARG A 848 -2.82 -9.44 -18.17
C ARG A 848 -2.07 -8.41 -17.33
N SER A 849 -0.82 -8.72 -17.01
CA SER A 849 0.15 -7.77 -16.49
C SER A 849 1.15 -7.45 -17.61
N THR A 850 1.48 -6.16 -17.79
CA THR A 850 2.43 -5.74 -18.83
C THR A 850 3.64 -5.08 -18.20
N ILE A 851 4.83 -5.44 -18.69
CA ILE A 851 6.09 -4.82 -18.31
C ILE A 851 6.55 -3.97 -19.49
N ASP A 852 6.57 -2.64 -19.33
CA ASP A 852 6.99 -1.75 -20.41
C ASP A 852 8.51 -1.81 -20.64
N LEU A 853 8.90 -2.20 -21.86
CA LEU A 853 10.28 -2.30 -22.28
C LEU A 853 10.78 -1.09 -23.08
N LYS A 854 9.97 -0.06 -23.33
CA LYS A 854 10.31 1.10 -24.20
C LYS A 854 11.26 2.13 -23.57
N SER A 855 11.60 2.01 -22.29
CA SER A 855 12.52 2.94 -21.63
C SER A 855 13.94 2.88 -22.22
N ILE A 856 14.31 3.87 -23.06
CA ILE A 856 15.61 3.95 -23.75
C ILE A 856 16.78 3.87 -22.79
N SER A 857 16.73 4.61 -21.67
CA SER A 857 17.84 4.70 -20.70
C SER A 857 18.12 3.37 -20.00
N SER A 858 17.20 2.41 -20.07
CA SER A 858 17.37 1.08 -19.51
C SER A 858 18.10 0.12 -20.46
N TRP A 859 18.24 0.47 -21.73
CA TRP A 859 18.95 -0.32 -22.73
C TRP A 859 20.40 0.12 -22.86
N VAL A 860 21.29 -0.86 -22.99
CA VAL A 860 22.72 -0.68 -23.21
C VAL A 860 23.17 -1.53 -24.40
N LEU A 861 24.39 -1.30 -24.87
CA LEU A 861 24.98 -2.12 -25.93
C LEU A 861 25.06 -3.59 -25.49
N ALA A 862 24.64 -4.52 -26.35
CA ALA A 862 24.70 -5.95 -26.04
C ALA A 862 26.12 -6.52 -26.14
N SER A 863 26.38 -7.56 -25.33
CA SER A 863 27.47 -8.52 -25.57
C SER A 863 27.25 -9.26 -26.90
N THR A 864 28.32 -9.81 -27.48
CA THR A 864 28.20 -10.64 -28.70
C THR A 864 27.40 -11.90 -28.38
N PRO A 865 26.31 -12.21 -29.12
CA PRO A 865 25.43 -13.32 -28.75
C PRO A 865 26.13 -14.68 -28.85
N LEU A 866 26.27 -15.37 -27.72
CA LEU A 866 26.88 -16.68 -27.66
C LEU A 866 25.86 -17.77 -28.03
N GLY A 867 26.25 -18.71 -28.89
CA GLY A 867 25.43 -19.89 -29.22
C GLY A 867 24.22 -19.63 -30.13
N ALA A 868 24.05 -18.40 -30.63
CA ALA A 868 23.03 -18.10 -31.63
C ALA A 868 23.29 -18.93 -32.90
N ALA A 869 22.27 -19.62 -33.39
CA ALA A 869 22.36 -20.47 -34.57
C ALA A 869 21.29 -20.10 -35.61
N ASP A 870 21.61 -20.31 -36.88
CA ASP A 870 20.64 -20.20 -37.96
C ASP A 870 19.63 -21.36 -37.95
N ALA A 871 18.64 -21.31 -38.87
CA ALA A 871 17.65 -22.37 -39.02
C ALA A 871 18.24 -23.75 -39.40
N GLY A 872 19.50 -23.79 -39.85
CA GLY A 872 20.25 -25.01 -40.18
C GLY A 872 21.14 -25.52 -39.04
N GLY A 873 21.16 -24.83 -37.88
CA GLY A 873 21.98 -25.19 -36.72
C GLY A 873 23.44 -24.72 -36.78
N SER A 874 23.81 -23.87 -37.74
CA SER A 874 25.16 -23.29 -37.81
C SER A 874 25.27 -22.09 -36.88
N VAL A 875 26.34 -22.02 -36.08
CA VAL A 875 26.60 -20.90 -35.17
C VAL A 875 26.84 -19.62 -35.95
N LEU A 876 26.04 -18.58 -35.67
CA LEU A 876 26.06 -17.28 -36.33
C LEU A 876 27.26 -16.40 -35.91
N PHE A 877 27.62 -16.43 -34.62
CA PHE A 877 28.64 -15.55 -34.04
C PHE A 877 29.70 -16.36 -33.29
N PRO A 878 30.58 -17.10 -34.00
CA PRO A 878 31.61 -17.93 -33.36
C PRO A 878 32.62 -17.11 -32.54
N GLU A 879 32.78 -15.82 -32.84
CA GLU A 879 33.65 -14.91 -32.10
C GLU A 879 33.22 -14.67 -30.65
N ALA A 880 31.97 -14.98 -30.30
CA ALA A 880 31.47 -14.89 -28.93
C ALA A 880 32.20 -15.81 -27.95
N ALA A 881 32.88 -16.86 -28.44
CA ALA A 881 33.65 -17.80 -27.61
C ALA A 881 35.01 -17.27 -27.15
N TYR A 882 35.51 -16.17 -27.71
CA TYR A 882 36.80 -15.61 -27.30
C TYR A 882 36.66 -14.77 -26.03
N THR A 883 37.51 -15.03 -25.04
CA THR A 883 37.69 -14.19 -23.85
C THR A 883 38.92 -13.31 -24.02
N ASP A 884 38.85 -12.05 -23.61
CA ASP A 884 39.98 -11.10 -23.62
C ASP A 884 40.65 -10.95 -25.01
N SER A 885 39.84 -10.88 -26.07
CA SER A 885 40.30 -10.78 -27.46
C SER A 885 39.53 -9.70 -28.22
N LEU A 886 40.25 -8.91 -29.04
CA LEU A 886 39.64 -7.88 -29.89
C LEU A 886 38.69 -8.46 -30.94
N VAL A 887 38.92 -9.71 -31.36
CA VAL A 887 38.10 -10.43 -32.35
C VAL A 887 36.62 -10.50 -31.93
N TYR A 888 36.36 -10.51 -30.62
CA TYR A 888 35.02 -10.55 -30.04
C TYR A 888 34.06 -9.48 -30.58
N GLY A 889 34.57 -8.31 -30.98
CA GLY A 889 33.78 -7.17 -31.46
C GLY A 889 33.79 -6.96 -32.99
N TYR A 890 34.46 -7.81 -33.78
CA TYR A 890 34.75 -7.52 -35.19
C TYR A 890 33.50 -7.46 -36.09
N ASN A 891 32.44 -8.21 -35.78
CA ASN A 891 31.21 -8.22 -36.58
C ASN A 891 30.15 -7.22 -36.14
N ARG A 892 30.44 -6.34 -35.16
CA ARG A 892 29.45 -5.39 -34.66
C ARG A 892 29.28 -4.19 -35.60
N ALA A 893 28.10 -4.02 -36.17
CA ALA A 893 27.69 -2.85 -36.94
C ALA A 893 27.09 -1.75 -36.07
N ARG A 894 26.88 -0.57 -36.66
CA ARG A 894 26.28 0.57 -35.97
C ARG A 894 24.77 0.36 -35.81
N LEU A 895 24.33 0.38 -34.56
CA LEU A 895 22.92 0.38 -34.17
C LEU A 895 22.67 1.63 -33.32
N ALA A 896 21.58 2.34 -33.59
CA ALA A 896 21.09 3.43 -32.77
C ALA A 896 19.65 3.14 -32.34
N TRP A 897 19.35 3.37 -31.05
CA TRP A 897 18.00 3.25 -30.52
C TRP A 897 17.63 4.55 -29.79
N TYR A 898 16.41 5.04 -30.02
CA TYR A 898 15.95 6.33 -29.51
C TYR A 898 14.42 6.42 -29.56
N VAL A 899 13.87 7.52 -29.08
CA VAL A 899 12.47 7.93 -29.27
C VAL A 899 12.56 9.33 -29.84
N ILE A 900 11.93 9.57 -30.99
CA ILE A 900 11.89 10.91 -31.58
C ILE A 900 11.01 11.81 -30.71
N ASP A 901 11.56 12.96 -30.31
CA ASP A 901 10.82 13.96 -29.54
C ASP A 901 9.68 14.56 -30.40
N PRO A 902 8.43 14.63 -29.90
CA PRO A 902 7.31 15.26 -30.61
C PRO A 902 7.58 16.71 -31.05
N LEU A 903 8.57 17.40 -30.48
CA LEU A 903 8.99 18.72 -30.96
C LEU A 903 9.41 18.69 -32.44
N PHE A 904 9.99 17.59 -32.94
CA PHE A 904 10.44 17.48 -34.33
C PHE A 904 9.29 17.22 -35.30
N ALA A 905 8.20 16.62 -34.83
CA ALA A 905 7.04 16.25 -35.65
C ALA A 905 5.95 17.34 -35.75
N ARG A 906 6.03 18.39 -34.93
CA ARG A 906 5.03 19.47 -34.86
C ARG A 906 5.61 20.77 -35.38
N ASP A 907 4.80 21.62 -35.99
CA ASP A 907 5.24 22.95 -36.43
C ASP A 907 4.92 24.02 -35.38
N ASN A 908 5.83 24.19 -34.42
CA ASN A 908 5.72 25.23 -33.41
C ASN A 908 7.03 26.01 -33.23
N SER A 909 7.03 26.97 -32.31
CA SER A 909 8.17 27.86 -32.06
C SER A 909 9.43 27.14 -31.55
N LEU A 910 9.31 25.91 -31.02
CA LEU A 910 10.42 25.09 -30.53
C LEU A 910 11.01 24.17 -31.61
N THR A 911 10.34 24.02 -32.74
CA THR A 911 10.79 23.18 -33.86
C THR A 911 11.90 23.93 -34.62
N PRO A 912 13.06 23.31 -34.89
CA PRO A 912 14.10 23.95 -35.67
C PRO A 912 13.61 24.35 -37.07
N ASP A 913 13.97 25.56 -37.52
CA ASP A 913 13.43 26.13 -38.77
C ASP A 913 13.72 25.30 -40.01
N TYR A 914 14.81 24.54 -40.03
CA TYR A 914 15.16 23.65 -41.15
C TYR A 914 14.37 22.33 -41.18
N ILE A 915 13.60 22.03 -40.13
CA ILE A 915 12.74 20.84 -40.01
C ILE A 915 11.27 21.18 -40.26
N LYS A 916 10.85 22.41 -39.98
CA LYS A 916 9.49 22.90 -40.25
C LYS A 916 9.12 22.70 -41.72
N ASP A 917 7.95 22.13 -41.97
CA ASP A 917 7.43 21.83 -43.30
C ASP A 917 8.37 20.97 -44.18
N ALA A 918 9.36 20.28 -43.60
CA ALA A 918 10.27 19.43 -44.34
C ALA A 918 9.58 18.11 -44.73
N PRO A 919 9.85 17.54 -45.92
CA PRO A 919 9.33 16.22 -46.30
C PRO A 919 9.62 15.12 -45.27
N MET A 920 10.67 15.31 -44.47
CA MET A 920 11.08 14.44 -43.38
C MET A 920 10.02 14.32 -42.27
N GLN A 921 9.21 15.35 -41.99
CA GLN A 921 8.11 15.27 -41.01
C GLN A 921 6.94 14.40 -41.47
N SER A 922 6.78 14.23 -42.79
CA SER A 922 5.78 13.35 -43.39
C SER A 922 6.27 11.91 -43.60
N ASN A 923 7.54 11.63 -43.28
CA ASN A 923 8.10 10.29 -43.38
C ASN A 923 7.57 9.40 -42.26
N ASP A 924 7.07 8.22 -42.61
CA ASP A 924 6.52 7.27 -41.64
C ASP A 924 7.53 6.86 -40.55
N TYR A 925 8.83 6.84 -40.86
CA TYR A 925 9.89 6.55 -39.87
C TYR A 925 10.20 7.71 -38.91
N MET A 926 9.59 8.89 -39.10
CA MET A 926 9.91 10.09 -38.31
C MET A 926 8.69 10.85 -37.79
N ARG A 927 7.50 10.60 -38.34
CA ARG A 927 6.25 11.25 -37.93
C ARG A 927 5.80 10.79 -36.55
N GLU A 928 4.93 11.59 -35.94
CA GLU A 928 4.23 11.22 -34.72
C GLU A 928 3.21 10.10 -35.00
N VAL A 929 3.19 9.05 -34.17
CA VAL A 929 2.21 7.96 -34.22
C VAL A 929 1.13 8.21 -33.16
N LEU A 930 -0.13 8.28 -33.58
CA LEU A 930 -1.24 8.55 -32.67
C LEU A 930 -1.80 7.25 -32.06
N GLU A 931 -2.28 7.33 -30.81
CA GLU A 931 -2.88 6.16 -30.13
C GLU A 931 -4.09 5.63 -30.91
N THR A 932 -4.83 6.50 -31.60
CA THR A 932 -5.99 6.13 -32.41
C THR A 932 -5.65 5.35 -33.68
N GLU A 933 -4.40 5.41 -34.15
CA GLU A 933 -3.95 4.59 -35.29
C GLU A 933 -3.83 3.11 -34.89
N LEU A 934 -3.33 2.86 -33.66
CA LEU A 934 -3.09 1.50 -33.16
C LEU A 934 -4.28 0.95 -32.36
N PHE A 935 -4.94 1.80 -31.57
CA PHE A 935 -6.02 1.43 -30.65
C PHE A 935 -7.27 2.31 -30.86
N PRO A 936 -7.98 2.18 -32.00
CA PRO A 936 -9.09 3.08 -32.36
C PRO A 936 -10.29 3.00 -31.39
N SER A 937 -10.47 1.88 -30.70
CA SER A 937 -11.59 1.67 -29.76
C SER A 937 -11.31 2.17 -28.34
N LYS A 938 -10.08 2.61 -28.04
CA LYS A 938 -9.69 3.05 -26.70
C LYS A 938 -10.15 4.49 -26.47
N THR A 939 -10.90 4.71 -25.40
CA THR A 939 -11.34 6.06 -25.02
C THR A 939 -10.30 6.71 -24.11
N ARG A 940 -9.80 7.87 -24.51
CA ARG A 940 -8.81 8.63 -23.73
C ARG A 940 -9.49 9.53 -22.69
N PRO A 941 -8.98 9.58 -21.45
CA PRO A 941 -9.34 10.62 -20.50
C PRO A 941 -8.98 12.02 -21.02
N ALA A 942 -9.74 13.03 -20.60
CA ALA A 942 -9.43 14.41 -20.93
C ALA A 942 -8.07 14.83 -20.34
N GLY A 943 -7.22 15.49 -21.13
CA GLY A 943 -5.90 15.97 -20.71
C GLY A 943 -4.73 15.03 -21.00
N GLN A 944 -4.97 13.79 -21.42
CA GLN A 944 -3.89 12.90 -21.87
C GLN A 944 -3.48 13.24 -23.32
N LEU A 945 -2.17 13.26 -23.58
CA LEU A 945 -1.64 13.51 -24.92
C LEU A 945 -2.01 12.36 -25.88
N PRO A 946 -2.34 12.66 -27.14
CA PRO A 946 -2.85 11.67 -28.08
C PRO A 946 -1.79 10.77 -28.73
N ASN A 947 -0.51 11.06 -28.52
CA ASN A 947 0.61 10.42 -29.21
C ASN A 947 1.22 9.26 -28.41
N LEU A 948 1.70 8.26 -29.14
CA LEU A 948 2.44 7.13 -28.59
C LEU A 948 3.93 7.37 -28.76
N ALA A 949 4.71 7.11 -27.71
CA ALA A 949 6.16 7.04 -27.82
C ALA A 949 6.55 5.75 -28.55
N VAL A 950 7.32 5.89 -29.63
CA VAL A 950 7.83 4.78 -30.46
C VAL A 950 9.28 4.51 -30.07
N PHE A 951 9.61 3.24 -29.83
CA PHE A 951 10.99 2.82 -29.59
C PHE A 951 11.67 2.57 -30.94
N ASP A 952 12.29 3.60 -31.49
CA ASP A 952 12.93 3.57 -32.80
C ASP A 952 14.25 2.82 -32.75
N MET A 953 14.48 1.94 -33.74
CA MET A 953 15.73 1.22 -33.93
C MET A 953 16.24 1.44 -35.35
N ALA A 954 17.38 2.12 -35.47
CA ALA A 954 18.06 2.37 -36.73
C ALA A 954 19.33 1.52 -36.83
N TYR A 955 19.30 0.51 -37.71
CA TYR A 955 20.41 -0.41 -37.95
C TYR A 955 21.16 -0.06 -39.25
N TYR A 956 22.47 0.17 -39.15
CA TYR A 956 23.34 0.54 -40.26
C TYR A 956 24.38 -0.56 -40.50
N PRO A 957 24.04 -1.63 -41.25
CA PRO A 957 24.90 -2.81 -41.42
C PRO A 957 26.20 -2.51 -42.18
N ASN A 958 26.27 -1.39 -42.92
CA ASN A 958 27.46 -0.96 -43.66
C ASN A 958 28.44 -0.17 -42.79
N GLU A 959 28.00 0.34 -41.64
CA GLU A 959 28.76 1.25 -40.80
C GLU A 959 29.32 0.56 -39.56
N ARG A 960 30.55 0.93 -39.20
CA ARG A 960 31.24 0.38 -38.03
C ARG A 960 30.54 0.75 -36.72
N GLY A 961 30.25 -0.26 -35.89
CA GLY A 961 29.68 -0.08 -34.56
C GLY A 961 30.72 0.24 -33.48
N PRO A 962 30.27 0.54 -32.25
CA PRO A 962 31.15 0.79 -31.10
C PRO A 962 32.06 -0.41 -30.78
N TYR A 963 33.32 -0.12 -30.42
CA TYR A 963 34.33 -1.11 -30.02
C TYR A 963 34.62 -2.19 -31.07
N ASN A 964 34.40 -1.89 -32.35
CA ASN A 964 34.76 -2.76 -33.45
C ASN A 964 36.14 -2.38 -34.01
N TYR A 965 37.11 -3.28 -33.89
CA TYR A 965 38.50 -3.10 -34.34
C TYR A 965 38.84 -3.87 -35.63
N ASP A 966 37.85 -4.34 -36.39
CA ASP A 966 38.08 -5.02 -37.67
C ASP A 966 38.82 -4.09 -38.64
N THR A 967 39.92 -4.55 -39.21
CA THR A 967 40.70 -3.82 -40.23
C THR A 967 40.79 -4.58 -41.55
N GLU A 968 40.34 -5.83 -41.59
CA GLU A 968 40.56 -6.74 -42.72
C GLU A 968 39.31 -6.82 -43.62
N ASN A 969 38.11 -6.73 -43.06
CA ASN A 969 36.85 -6.84 -43.81
C ASN A 969 36.15 -5.47 -43.99
N VAL A 970 36.93 -4.45 -44.31
CA VAL A 970 36.50 -3.05 -44.44
C VAL A 970 37.01 -2.49 -45.77
N ASN A 971 36.14 -1.84 -46.52
CA ASN A 971 36.44 -1.16 -47.77
C ASN A 971 37.29 0.09 -47.52
N ALA A 972 37.91 0.63 -48.58
CA ALA A 972 38.75 1.83 -48.49
C ALA A 972 37.99 3.10 -48.01
N ASP A 973 36.66 3.12 -48.11
CA ASP A 973 35.79 4.21 -47.63
C ASP A 973 35.35 4.03 -46.17
N GLY A 974 35.77 2.95 -45.51
CA GLY A 974 35.43 2.65 -44.11
C GLY A 974 34.15 1.84 -43.92
N THR A 975 33.44 1.48 -44.99
CA THR A 975 32.26 0.59 -44.94
C THR A 975 32.65 -0.87 -44.85
N PHE A 976 31.78 -1.74 -44.33
CA PHE A 976 32.06 -3.18 -44.29
C PHE A 976 32.00 -3.82 -45.68
N ALA A 977 32.92 -4.75 -45.94
CA ALA A 977 32.97 -5.50 -47.21
C ALA A 977 31.77 -6.46 -47.34
N ASN A 978 31.38 -7.12 -46.25
CA ASN A 978 30.21 -7.99 -46.16
C ASN A 978 29.27 -7.49 -45.04
N PRO A 979 28.26 -6.67 -45.37
CA PRO A 979 27.32 -6.14 -44.39
C PRO A 979 26.35 -7.19 -43.82
N GLU A 980 26.06 -8.25 -44.58
CA GLU A 980 25.13 -9.32 -44.19
C GLU A 980 25.66 -10.18 -43.03
N ASP A 981 26.99 -10.25 -42.87
CA ASP A 981 27.65 -10.99 -41.79
C ASP A 981 27.71 -10.18 -40.47
N ARG A 982 27.20 -8.94 -40.47
CA ARG A 982 27.29 -8.03 -39.33
C ARG A 982 26.03 -8.05 -38.48
N TRP A 983 26.17 -7.74 -37.20
CA TRP A 983 25.06 -7.69 -36.25
C TRP A 983 25.09 -6.41 -35.42
N GLY A 984 23.93 -6.02 -34.89
CA GLY A 984 23.78 -4.96 -33.90
C GLY A 984 22.81 -5.42 -32.81
N GLY A 985 23.15 -5.18 -31.54
CA GLY A 985 22.35 -5.66 -30.43
C GLY A 985 22.31 -4.68 -29.26
N ILE A 986 21.17 -4.70 -28.57
CA ILE A 986 20.95 -4.01 -27.30
C ILE A 986 20.53 -5.04 -26.26
N MET A 987 20.89 -4.80 -25.01
CA MET A 987 20.47 -5.61 -23.87
C MET A 987 20.01 -4.72 -22.74
N ARG A 988 19.17 -5.25 -21.86
CA ARG A 988 18.73 -4.56 -20.64
C ARG A 988 18.58 -5.57 -19.51
N SER A 989 18.67 -5.08 -18.29
CA SER A 989 18.21 -5.82 -17.13
C SER A 989 16.68 -5.84 -17.08
N ILE A 990 16.12 -6.98 -16.72
CA ILE A 990 14.71 -7.13 -16.38
C ILE A 990 14.61 -7.18 -14.86
N THR A 991 13.71 -6.37 -14.30
CA THR A 991 13.52 -6.26 -12.84
C THR A 991 12.78 -7.47 -12.28
N THR A 992 11.92 -8.09 -13.08
CA THR A 992 11.22 -9.33 -12.76
C THR A 992 12.04 -10.50 -13.32
N ASN A 993 12.62 -11.31 -12.44
CA ASN A 993 13.52 -12.40 -12.79
C ASN A 993 12.84 -13.77 -12.81
N ASP A 994 11.74 -13.94 -12.08
CA ASP A 994 10.97 -15.17 -12.05
C ASP A 994 9.74 -15.05 -12.96
N PHE A 995 9.90 -15.50 -14.21
CA PHE A 995 8.85 -15.48 -15.21
C PHE A 995 7.76 -16.51 -14.95
N GLU A 996 8.06 -17.61 -14.26
CA GLU A 996 7.07 -18.63 -13.90
C GLU A 996 6.13 -18.11 -12.81
N ALA A 997 6.69 -17.48 -11.75
CA ALA A 997 5.90 -16.84 -10.70
C ALA A 997 5.01 -15.72 -11.23
N THR A 998 5.51 -14.97 -12.22
CA THR A 998 4.80 -13.83 -12.80
C THR A 998 3.99 -14.17 -14.04
N ASN A 999 3.99 -15.45 -14.44
CA ASN A 999 3.30 -15.99 -15.60
C ASN A 999 3.55 -15.16 -16.88
N ILE A 1000 4.81 -14.91 -17.21
CA ILE A 1000 5.20 -14.15 -18.41
C ILE A 1000 5.18 -15.08 -19.63
N GLU A 1001 4.17 -14.94 -20.47
CA GLU A 1001 3.95 -15.83 -21.62
C GLU A 1001 4.47 -15.25 -22.96
N PHE A 1002 4.40 -13.92 -23.13
CA PHE A 1002 4.63 -13.28 -24.44
C PHE A 1002 5.49 -12.02 -24.33
N ILE A 1003 6.31 -11.81 -25.36
CA ILE A 1003 6.90 -10.50 -25.68
C ILE A 1003 6.07 -9.91 -26.82
N GLU A 1004 5.27 -8.88 -26.52
CA GLU A 1004 4.44 -8.20 -27.50
C GLU A 1004 5.10 -6.88 -27.95
N PHE A 1005 5.13 -6.65 -29.26
CA PHE A 1005 5.53 -5.37 -29.83
C PHE A 1005 4.76 -5.09 -31.11
N TRP A 1006 4.63 -3.82 -31.44
CA TRP A 1006 4.01 -3.35 -32.68
C TRP A 1006 5.10 -2.73 -33.54
N MET A 1007 5.45 -3.42 -34.63
CA MET A 1007 6.44 -2.99 -35.58
C MET A 1007 5.74 -2.43 -36.82
N MET A 1008 6.13 -1.23 -37.24
CA MET A 1008 5.75 -0.69 -38.54
C MET A 1008 6.35 -1.57 -39.63
N ASP A 1009 5.56 -1.96 -40.63
CA ASP A 1009 6.05 -2.72 -41.79
C ASP A 1009 7.17 -1.91 -42.48
N PRO A 1010 8.45 -2.34 -42.37
CA PRO A 1010 9.60 -1.50 -42.62
C PRO A 1010 9.94 -1.31 -44.10
#